data_AF-A0A8H3GQR0-F1
#
_entry.id   AF-A0A8H3GQR0-F1
#
_cell.length_a   1.000
_cell.length_b   1.000
_cell.length_c   1.000
_cell.angle_alpha   90.00
_cell.angle_beta   90.00
_cell.angle_gamma   90.00
#
_symmetry.space_group_name_H-M   'P 1'
#
loop_
_entity.id
_entity.type
_entity.pdbx_description
1 polymer ?
#
loop_
_entity_poly.entity_id
_entity_poly.type
_entity_poly.pdbx_seq_one_letter_code
_entity_poly.pdbx_strand_id
1 'polypeptide(L)'
;MSQHKASILPQKQGKLEVGVRSTPVPQGNQALVKVTAAAINPVDWKIQDYGWSFVEKYPAVLGTDGAGVIEAVGPAVTDFKPGDKVFFQGFYGRIDETTFQEKSIVETDIISKLPDNITEDEASTIPVAALAALVGLFQETGIDVPANGPTAQGRGVLILGGSSSVGQFGIQLARIAGFSPIVTTASAQHADLLKSLGATHVFDRNVDPKTIQSAFPTPVSLVLDSISAASTQSLAFDVLTTPSLVSGAHLAIGLPLDDSVKERNTGDKVTINHFFGSSHTYRDLSIPFWQNVGQWIKDGKFVPNRVQVVKGGLAALPEALDLSQTFAEVERDVGMTRATYVFVVHVAHLPQIPPFTYEITMGYGGYFAYRYKRTYYRQFLQQDSSPYGSGHGRRLASAVPRDPSAFKDWVVDRITMLKNAKICEIDDPYDGDVVRPDDGVGADDLGYNAVYDLDLEWFKFSDRYVQWTYTIDLDNLVFTINGTIHLRLDNMPPDLEDYSYCEGGDNPPVPQEYLCAKVNLWPAPGFDTGERQQKYEALQPIIIPVAEWGAPTWHELTASQRFSVEITHYLLHRTSPRFTYAYAPFVRRDIGQFCWNVLCASVPALPIFQEDNLKGTDTFRALSCGWTNGLFSVGAYARMFSLENGSPFKSLIADYCWIRGCLVTFCVHFEDPIYVAHEVEQMVQRMRRDGHPESVGIILSSQQELVVVAMDGPVIRHSPVLDIRTAPRGERPGRATDGRLLLTYLLSPPLTVSPLPWRQSLTVSAKSATGLPLEVLQIIIDHLDIRTYISMCCVSRSIRSVCVAHPRVGNYTVLHRVPGFMSIFAVQSVNHELKKIKLQWRSENGGWVHWKTQEVSPEEFNKLKRERNKK
;
A
#
# COMPACT_ATOMS: atom_id res chain seq x y z
N MET A 1 24.49 18.56 23.39
CA MET A 1 23.79 19.00 22.17
C MET A 1 22.98 17.82 21.65
N SER A 2 21.74 18.04 21.19
CA SER A 2 20.94 16.98 20.56
C SER A 2 21.56 16.56 19.23
N GLN A 3 21.39 15.30 18.86
CA GLN A 3 21.86 14.74 17.59
C GLN A 3 20.69 14.11 16.82
N HIS A 4 20.81 14.01 15.51
CA HIS A 4 19.83 13.37 14.63
C HIS A 4 20.53 12.62 13.49
N LYS A 5 19.82 11.72 12.82
CA LYS A 5 20.34 10.97 11.67
C LYS A 5 20.27 11.79 10.40
N ALA A 6 21.29 11.66 9.56
CA ALA A 6 21.38 12.25 8.24
C ALA A 6 21.98 11.25 7.25
N SER A 7 21.65 11.40 5.98
CA SER A 7 22.36 10.73 4.89
C SER A 7 23.48 11.65 4.42
N ILE A 8 24.70 11.32 4.83
CA ILE A 8 25.90 12.13 4.69
C ILE A 8 26.62 11.76 3.41
N LEU A 9 27.03 12.76 2.64
CA LEU A 9 27.98 12.66 1.55
C LEU A 9 29.39 12.95 2.11
N PRO A 10 30.24 11.94 2.36
CA PRO A 10 31.48 12.11 3.10
C PRO A 10 32.55 12.88 2.32
N GLN A 11 32.53 12.78 0.98
CA GLN A 11 33.48 13.46 0.08
C GLN A 11 32.83 13.75 -1.27
N LYS A 12 33.48 14.61 -2.06
CA LYS A 12 33.07 14.91 -3.44
C LYS A 12 32.99 13.62 -4.25
N GLN A 13 31.87 13.41 -4.93
CA GLN A 13 31.59 12.19 -5.67
C GLN A 13 31.64 10.89 -4.85
N GLY A 14 31.44 11.01 -3.53
CA GLY A 14 31.26 9.87 -2.64
C GLY A 14 29.84 9.29 -2.69
N LYS A 15 29.63 8.19 -1.99
CA LYS A 15 28.29 7.63 -1.78
C LYS A 15 27.64 8.24 -0.55
N LEU A 16 26.31 8.30 -0.55
CA LEU A 16 25.55 8.73 0.61
C LEU A 16 25.55 7.60 1.66
N GLU A 17 25.83 7.96 2.91
CA GLU A 17 25.92 7.03 4.05
C GLU A 17 25.11 7.55 5.23
N VAL A 18 24.38 6.67 5.92
CA VAL A 18 23.64 7.09 7.12
C VAL A 18 24.61 7.33 8.27
N GLY A 19 24.62 8.55 8.79
CA GLY A 19 25.38 8.94 9.96
C GLY A 19 24.57 9.79 10.93
N VAL A 20 25.23 10.30 11.97
CA VAL A 20 24.64 11.20 12.96
C VAL A 20 25.35 12.55 12.95
N ARG A 21 24.59 13.63 13.13
CA ARG A 21 25.13 14.99 13.24
C ARG A 21 24.44 15.79 14.34
N SER A 22 25.06 16.91 14.75
CA SER A 22 24.47 17.83 15.71
C SER A 22 23.20 18.47 15.15
N THR A 23 22.15 18.56 15.98
CA THR A 23 20.92 19.27 15.61
C THR A 23 21.12 20.76 15.81
N PRO A 24 20.91 21.59 14.78
CA PRO A 24 21.05 23.02 14.92
C PRO A 24 19.87 23.62 15.71
N VAL A 25 20.08 24.79 16.32
CA VAL A 25 19.04 25.53 17.06
C VAL A 25 18.57 26.69 16.18
N PRO A 26 17.27 26.80 15.86
CA PRO A 26 16.77 27.84 14.97
C PRO A 26 17.01 29.23 15.58
N GLN A 27 17.54 30.16 14.78
CA GLN A 27 17.81 31.55 15.16
C GLN A 27 16.93 32.51 14.35
N GLY A 28 16.74 33.74 14.83
CA GLY A 28 16.03 34.77 14.07
C GLY A 28 14.67 34.30 13.54
N ASN A 29 14.47 34.37 12.22
CA ASN A 29 13.25 33.96 11.50
C ASN A 29 13.24 32.47 11.08
N GLN A 30 14.06 31.62 11.68
CA GLN A 30 14.18 30.22 11.27
C GLN A 30 13.18 29.31 11.99
N ALA A 31 12.77 28.24 11.32
CA ALA A 31 12.08 27.11 11.91
C ALA A 31 12.96 25.85 11.81
N LEU A 32 12.95 25.04 12.86
CA LEU A 32 13.49 23.68 12.84
C LEU A 32 12.36 22.71 12.52
N VAL A 33 12.45 22.03 11.39
CA VAL A 33 11.46 21.09 10.90
C VAL A 33 11.94 19.66 11.15
N LYS A 34 11.10 18.84 11.77
CA LYS A 34 11.22 17.38 11.74
C LYS A 34 10.77 16.90 10.37
N VAL A 35 11.72 16.57 9.51
CA VAL A 35 11.44 16.09 8.15
C VAL A 35 10.81 14.71 8.24
N THR A 36 9.68 14.52 7.56
CA THR A 36 8.97 13.24 7.46
C THR A 36 9.06 12.68 6.05
N ALA A 37 9.03 13.54 5.04
CA ALA A 37 9.16 13.20 3.63
C ALA A 37 10.19 14.12 2.95
N ALA A 38 11.04 13.55 2.12
CA ALA A 38 11.95 14.30 1.25
C ALA A 38 11.86 13.76 -0.18
N ALA A 39 11.67 14.67 -1.14
CA ALA A 39 11.61 14.31 -2.55
C ALA A 39 12.99 14.36 -3.20
N ILE A 40 13.17 13.51 -4.20
CA ILE A 40 14.42 13.37 -4.95
C ILE A 40 14.32 14.12 -6.27
N ASN A 41 15.33 14.95 -6.55
CA ASN A 41 15.43 15.72 -7.78
C ASN A 41 16.63 15.29 -8.64
N PRO A 42 16.59 15.53 -9.97
CA PRO A 42 17.72 15.21 -10.82
C PRO A 42 19.04 15.91 -10.47
N VAL A 43 18.98 17.02 -9.75
CA VAL A 43 20.19 17.72 -9.28
C VAL A 43 20.89 16.94 -8.16
N ASP A 44 20.18 16.15 -7.35
CA ASP A 44 20.76 15.43 -6.22
C ASP A 44 21.77 14.38 -6.70
N TRP A 45 21.39 13.54 -7.69
CA TRP A 45 22.30 12.55 -8.27
C TRP A 45 23.38 13.20 -9.13
N LYS A 46 23.12 14.34 -9.78
CA LYS A 46 24.17 15.08 -10.53
C LYS A 46 25.23 15.68 -9.62
N ILE A 47 24.85 16.17 -8.43
CA ILE A 47 25.81 16.62 -7.42
C ILE A 47 26.66 15.44 -6.96
N GLN A 48 26.04 14.29 -6.72
CA GLN A 48 26.76 13.08 -6.37
C GLN A 48 27.70 12.63 -7.51
N ASP A 49 27.22 12.41 -8.72
CA ASP A 49 28.00 11.77 -9.78
C ASP A 49 29.03 12.70 -10.43
N TYR A 50 28.66 13.96 -10.66
CA TYR A 50 29.49 14.90 -11.40
C TYR A 50 30.23 15.89 -10.49
N GLY A 51 29.94 15.87 -9.19
CA GLY A 51 30.56 16.79 -8.24
C GLY A 51 30.28 18.26 -8.59
N TRP A 52 29.05 18.56 -9.01
CA TRP A 52 28.62 19.92 -9.33
C TRP A 52 28.92 20.89 -8.17
N SER A 53 29.31 22.12 -8.52
CA SER A 53 29.83 23.13 -7.58
C SER A 53 28.82 23.67 -6.55
N PHE A 54 27.59 23.16 -6.54
CA PHE A 54 26.62 23.45 -5.47
C PHE A 54 27.08 22.95 -4.09
N VAL A 55 28.02 21.99 -4.04
CA VAL A 55 28.61 21.48 -2.78
C VAL A 55 30.13 21.49 -2.86
N GLU A 56 30.74 22.45 -2.15
CA GLU A 56 32.19 22.62 -2.08
C GLU A 56 32.82 22.07 -0.77
N LYS A 57 32.01 21.92 0.29
CA LYS A 57 32.47 21.51 1.62
C LYS A 57 31.91 20.14 1.97
N TYR A 58 32.76 19.28 2.53
CA TYR A 58 32.44 17.92 2.94
C TYR A 58 32.92 17.66 4.39
N PRO A 59 32.26 16.80 5.17
CA PRO A 59 31.05 16.04 4.84
C PRO A 59 29.83 16.95 4.61
N ALA A 60 28.97 16.56 3.67
CA ALA A 60 27.75 17.30 3.30
C ALA A 60 26.50 16.44 3.53
N VAL A 61 25.32 17.03 3.44
CA VAL A 61 24.02 16.34 3.36
C VAL A 61 23.30 16.92 2.15
N LEU A 62 22.70 16.09 1.30
CA LEU A 62 21.99 16.50 0.08
C LEU A 62 20.47 16.65 0.33
N GLY A 63 19.70 16.82 -0.75
CA GLY A 63 18.25 17.03 -0.70
C GLY A 63 17.88 18.46 -0.35
N THR A 64 16.92 19.02 -1.08
CA THR A 64 16.35 20.35 -0.79
C THR A 64 14.84 20.33 -0.71
N ASP A 65 14.17 19.30 -1.22
CA ASP A 65 12.71 19.21 -1.12
C ASP A 65 12.31 18.47 0.15
N GLY A 66 11.48 19.09 0.99
CA GLY A 66 11.11 18.55 2.29
C GLY A 66 9.70 18.90 2.75
N ALA A 67 9.07 17.97 3.45
CA ALA A 67 7.84 18.18 4.21
C ALA A 67 7.95 17.55 5.60
N GLY A 68 7.21 18.10 6.56
CA GLY A 68 7.23 17.61 7.92
C GLY A 68 6.55 18.53 8.92
N VAL A 69 7.03 18.48 10.17
CA VAL A 69 6.40 19.17 11.31
C VAL A 69 7.40 20.10 11.96
N ILE A 70 7.03 21.36 12.20
CA ILE A 70 7.85 22.29 12.95
C ILE A 70 8.02 21.77 14.38
N GLU A 71 9.27 21.63 14.83
CA GLU A 71 9.60 21.22 16.19
C GLU A 71 9.98 22.41 17.07
N ALA A 72 10.68 23.40 16.50
CA ALA A 72 11.07 24.62 17.18
C ALA A 72 11.08 25.80 16.21
N VAL A 73 10.96 27.02 16.74
CA VAL A 73 11.05 28.26 15.97
C VAL A 73 12.02 29.23 16.64
N GLY A 74 12.66 30.07 15.84
CA GLY A 74 13.52 31.15 16.29
C GLY A 74 12.73 32.28 16.95
N PRO A 75 13.40 33.14 17.72
CA PRO A 75 12.75 34.17 18.53
C PRO A 75 12.02 35.26 17.73
N ALA A 76 12.29 35.41 16.43
CA ALA A 76 11.63 36.40 15.58
C ALA A 76 10.44 35.82 14.77
N VAL A 77 10.15 34.52 14.90
CA VAL A 77 9.06 33.86 14.18
C VAL A 77 7.72 34.14 14.85
N THR A 78 6.74 34.60 14.08
CA THR A 78 5.39 34.91 14.56
C THR A 78 4.28 34.14 13.84
N ASP A 79 4.45 33.82 12.56
CA ASP A 79 3.42 33.18 11.73
C ASP A 79 3.35 31.64 11.85
N PHE A 80 4.35 31.04 12.51
CA PHE A 80 4.52 29.60 12.65
C PHE A 80 4.78 29.20 14.10
N LYS A 81 4.38 27.98 14.47
CA LYS A 81 4.61 27.40 15.80
C LYS A 81 4.96 25.91 15.74
N PRO A 82 5.61 25.37 16.79
CA PRO A 82 5.78 23.93 16.93
C PRO A 82 4.45 23.17 16.76
N GLY A 83 4.49 22.09 15.99
CA GLY A 83 3.34 21.26 15.64
C GLY A 83 2.66 21.64 14.32
N ASP A 84 2.96 22.79 13.73
CA ASP A 84 2.47 23.12 12.39
C ASP A 84 3.10 22.17 11.36
N LYS A 85 2.27 21.63 10.45
CA LYS A 85 2.72 20.84 9.31
C LYS A 85 3.07 21.76 8.16
N VAL A 86 4.19 21.49 7.50
CA VAL A 86 4.79 22.39 6.52
C VAL A 86 5.50 21.63 5.41
N PHE A 87 5.66 22.28 4.27
CA PHE A 87 6.59 21.88 3.21
C PHE A 87 7.43 23.09 2.82
N PHE A 88 8.66 22.86 2.40
CA PHE A 88 9.67 23.90 2.28
C PHE A 88 10.79 23.50 1.32
N GLN A 89 11.58 24.49 0.91
CA GLN A 89 12.82 24.26 0.18
C GLN A 89 14.04 24.54 1.05
N GLY A 90 14.94 23.57 1.10
CA GLY A 90 16.28 23.67 1.66
C GLY A 90 17.30 24.30 0.72
N PHE A 91 18.58 24.21 1.08
CA PHE A 91 19.67 24.77 0.26
C PHE A 91 20.92 23.90 0.25
N TYR A 92 21.42 23.58 -0.95
CA TYR A 92 22.68 22.86 -1.12
C TYR A 92 23.87 23.66 -0.57
N GLY A 93 24.87 22.98 -0.01
CA GLY A 93 26.05 23.62 0.57
C GLY A 93 25.84 24.25 1.95
N ARG A 94 24.60 24.33 2.44
CA ARG A 94 24.26 24.68 3.83
C ARG A 94 23.69 23.46 4.53
N ILE A 95 24.57 22.68 5.14
CA ILE A 95 24.25 21.36 5.71
C ILE A 95 23.08 21.36 6.71
N ASP A 96 22.82 22.46 7.40
CA ASP A 96 21.69 22.58 8.33
C ASP A 96 20.34 22.80 7.64
N GLU A 97 20.35 23.23 6.38
CA GLU A 97 19.16 23.57 5.59
C GLU A 97 18.77 22.46 4.59
N THR A 98 19.47 21.34 4.52
CA THR A 98 19.16 20.26 3.57
C THR A 98 18.15 19.25 4.12
N THR A 99 17.55 18.42 3.27
CA THR A 99 16.36 17.62 3.63
C THR A 99 16.60 16.12 3.77
N PHE A 100 17.76 15.61 3.34
CA PHE A 100 18.14 14.20 3.57
C PHE A 100 18.66 13.97 4.99
N GLN A 101 17.90 14.45 5.97
CA GLN A 101 18.18 14.36 7.40
C GLN A 101 16.90 14.53 8.22
N GLU A 102 16.86 13.93 9.40
CA GLU A 102 15.67 13.95 10.29
C GLU A 102 15.25 15.36 10.74
N LYS A 103 16.17 16.33 10.69
CA LYS A 103 15.99 17.70 11.19
C LYS A 103 16.62 18.69 10.23
N SER A 104 15.85 19.66 9.77
CA SER A 104 16.31 20.70 8.85
C SER A 104 15.87 22.09 9.31
N ILE A 105 16.72 23.09 9.12
CA ILE A 105 16.40 24.50 9.35
C ILE A 105 15.93 25.14 8.06
N VAL A 106 14.92 26.00 8.16
CA VAL A 106 14.47 26.83 7.03
C VAL A 106 14.03 28.20 7.52
N GLU A 107 14.23 29.23 6.69
CA GLU A 107 13.69 30.58 6.94
C GLU A 107 12.19 30.61 6.70
N THR A 108 11.43 31.30 7.57
CA THR A 108 9.96 31.18 7.56
C THR A 108 9.25 31.85 6.38
N ASP A 109 9.95 32.51 5.48
CA ASP A 109 9.42 33.11 4.25
C ASP A 109 9.57 32.22 3.00
N ILE A 110 10.26 31.08 3.11
CA ILE A 110 10.41 30.08 2.04
C ILE A 110 9.86 28.69 2.45
N ILE A 111 8.78 28.73 3.23
CA ILE A 111 8.04 27.59 3.77
C ILE A 111 6.54 27.89 3.67
N SER A 112 5.72 26.87 3.41
CA SER A 112 4.27 27.01 3.45
C SER A 112 3.66 25.99 4.40
N LYS A 113 2.51 26.35 4.97
CA LYS A 113 1.69 25.42 5.76
C LYS A 113 1.13 24.35 4.83
N LEU A 114 1.21 23.10 5.26
CA LEU A 114 0.67 21.97 4.54
C LEU A 114 -0.87 21.96 4.65
N PRO A 115 -1.60 22.07 3.53
CA PRO A 115 -3.06 21.97 3.53
C PRO A 115 -3.53 20.53 3.82
N ASP A 116 -4.67 20.38 4.50
CA ASP A 116 -5.20 19.07 4.91
C ASP A 116 -5.64 18.17 3.74
N ASN A 117 -5.74 18.70 2.51
CA ASN A 117 -6.18 17.97 1.32
C ASN A 117 -5.03 17.30 0.53
N ILE A 118 -3.77 17.42 0.99
CA ILE A 118 -2.62 16.70 0.43
C ILE A 118 -1.75 16.11 1.53
N THR A 119 -0.97 15.08 1.20
CA THR A 119 -0.05 14.40 2.12
C THR A 119 1.31 15.09 2.21
N GLU A 120 2.12 14.76 3.22
CA GLU A 120 3.52 15.21 3.34
C GLU A 120 4.37 14.71 2.16
N ASP A 121 4.10 13.47 1.73
CA ASP A 121 4.74 12.87 0.56
C ASP A 121 4.48 13.70 -0.70
N GLU A 122 3.23 14.02 -0.98
CA GLU A 122 2.82 14.85 -2.12
C GLU A 122 3.34 16.29 -2.02
N ALA A 123 3.27 16.90 -0.83
CA ALA A 123 3.74 18.27 -0.61
C ALA A 123 5.26 18.39 -0.83
N SER A 124 6.01 17.35 -0.50
CA SER A 124 7.46 17.30 -0.69
C SER A 124 7.86 17.38 -2.17
N THR A 125 6.99 17.03 -3.14
CA THR A 125 7.36 17.04 -4.57
C THR A 125 7.29 18.43 -5.22
N ILE A 126 6.85 19.44 -4.48
CA ILE A 126 6.54 20.78 -5.01
C ILE A 126 7.78 21.67 -5.14
N PRO A 127 8.67 21.81 -4.15
CA PRO A 127 9.52 22.99 -4.02
C PRO A 127 10.45 23.24 -5.22
N VAL A 128 11.44 22.38 -5.51
CA VAL A 128 12.43 22.62 -6.57
C VAL A 128 11.76 22.76 -7.94
N ALA A 129 10.87 21.85 -8.32
CA ALA A 129 10.31 21.82 -9.66
C ALA A 129 9.30 22.97 -9.91
N ALA A 130 8.48 23.31 -8.93
CA ALA A 130 7.57 24.46 -9.05
C ALA A 130 8.35 25.77 -9.13
N LEU A 131 9.43 25.93 -8.37
CA LEU A 131 10.26 27.12 -8.43
C LEU A 131 11.06 27.22 -9.72
N ALA A 132 11.52 26.10 -10.27
CA ALA A 132 12.15 26.09 -11.58
C ALA A 132 11.18 26.58 -12.67
N ALA A 133 9.93 26.11 -12.64
CA ALA A 133 8.88 26.56 -13.55
C ALA A 133 8.52 28.04 -13.33
N LEU A 134 8.44 28.48 -12.07
CA LEU A 134 8.17 29.86 -11.69
C LEU A 134 9.24 30.81 -12.26
N VAL A 135 10.52 30.50 -12.03
CA VAL A 135 11.64 31.31 -12.56
C VAL A 135 11.60 31.32 -14.08
N GLY A 136 11.44 30.15 -14.72
CA GLY A 136 11.40 30.06 -16.18
C GLY A 136 10.23 30.82 -16.84
N LEU A 137 9.09 30.97 -16.15
CA LEU A 137 7.92 31.69 -16.68
C LEU A 137 7.95 33.20 -16.41
N PHE A 138 8.53 33.64 -15.29
CA PHE A 138 8.35 35.01 -14.80
C PHE A 138 9.65 35.82 -14.79
N GLN A 139 10.83 35.21 -14.58
CA GLN A 139 12.10 35.93 -14.53
C GLN A 139 12.38 36.65 -15.85
N GLU A 140 12.57 37.97 -15.77
CA GLU A 140 12.96 38.83 -16.91
C GLU A 140 12.01 38.79 -18.11
N THR A 141 10.77 38.32 -17.95
CA THR A 141 9.75 38.27 -19.02
C THR A 141 8.82 39.49 -19.01
N GLY A 142 8.89 40.31 -17.95
CA GLY A 142 7.95 41.39 -17.69
C GLY A 142 6.55 40.94 -17.25
N ILE A 143 6.40 39.66 -16.86
CA ILE A 143 5.17 39.10 -16.30
C ILE A 143 5.37 38.87 -14.81
N ASP A 144 4.51 39.45 -13.98
CA ASP A 144 4.57 39.27 -12.53
C ASP A 144 4.06 37.88 -12.10
N VAL A 145 4.55 37.40 -10.96
CA VAL A 145 4.00 36.20 -10.30
C VAL A 145 2.53 36.45 -9.95
N PRO A 146 1.62 35.50 -10.19
CA PRO A 146 0.17 35.71 -10.02
C PRO A 146 -0.30 35.66 -8.56
N ALA A 147 0.46 36.25 -7.64
CA ALA A 147 0.17 36.30 -6.21
C ALA A 147 -1.13 37.06 -5.89
N ASN A 148 -1.45 38.09 -6.69
CA ASN A 148 -2.63 38.94 -6.51
C ASN A 148 -3.66 38.78 -7.64
N GLY A 149 -3.61 37.66 -8.37
CA GLY A 149 -4.49 37.37 -9.51
C GLY A 149 -3.74 37.20 -10.85
N PRO A 150 -4.46 37.04 -11.97
CA PRO A 150 -3.86 36.78 -13.28
C PRO A 150 -3.03 37.96 -13.80
N THR A 151 -1.83 37.69 -14.31
CA THR A 151 -0.83 38.69 -14.77
C THR A 151 -0.50 38.57 -16.26
N ALA A 152 -0.98 37.53 -16.95
CA ALA A 152 -0.63 37.18 -18.32
C ALA A 152 -1.86 36.99 -19.23
N GLN A 153 -2.99 37.62 -18.90
CA GLN A 153 -4.25 37.47 -19.65
C GLN A 153 -4.07 37.71 -21.16
N GLY A 154 -4.53 36.75 -21.96
CA GLY A 154 -4.48 36.83 -23.43
C GLY A 154 -3.10 36.60 -24.05
N ARG A 155 -2.07 36.30 -23.25
CA ARG A 155 -0.75 35.90 -23.75
C ARG A 155 -0.68 34.38 -23.90
N GLY A 156 -0.12 33.91 -25.01
CA GLY A 156 0.17 32.49 -25.20
C GLY A 156 1.50 32.08 -24.57
N VAL A 157 1.62 30.82 -24.16
CA VAL A 157 2.90 30.21 -23.74
C VAL A 157 3.05 28.81 -24.33
N LEU A 158 4.27 28.47 -24.73
CA LEU A 158 4.65 27.10 -25.09
C LEU A 158 5.49 26.49 -23.97
N ILE A 159 5.10 25.30 -23.53
CA ILE A 159 5.82 24.53 -22.51
C ILE A 159 6.27 23.22 -23.14
N LEU A 160 7.55 23.10 -23.49
CA LEU A 160 8.09 21.85 -24.03
C LEU A 160 8.34 20.85 -22.90
N GLY A 161 7.89 19.60 -23.10
CA GLY A 161 8.02 18.54 -22.11
C GLY A 161 7.00 18.61 -20.97
N GLY A 162 5.72 18.83 -21.29
CA GLY A 162 4.67 19.07 -20.29
C GLY A 162 4.49 17.95 -19.26
N SER A 163 4.91 16.72 -19.55
CA SER A 163 4.86 15.60 -18.61
C SER A 163 5.97 15.60 -17.56
N SER A 164 7.04 16.40 -17.72
CA SER A 164 8.07 16.56 -16.69
C SER A 164 7.50 17.24 -15.44
N SER A 165 8.13 17.05 -14.28
CA SER A 165 7.68 17.72 -13.04
C SER A 165 7.63 19.25 -13.20
N VAL A 166 8.68 19.84 -13.79
CA VAL A 166 8.76 21.28 -14.12
C VAL A 166 7.67 21.67 -15.13
N GLY A 167 7.45 20.89 -16.18
CA GLY A 167 6.44 21.15 -17.20
C GLY A 167 5.01 21.13 -16.64
N GLN A 168 4.70 20.16 -15.77
CA GLN A 168 3.41 20.05 -15.08
C GLN A 168 3.15 21.28 -14.20
N PHE A 169 4.12 21.72 -13.41
CA PHE A 169 3.96 22.94 -12.61
C PHE A 169 3.94 24.21 -13.48
N GLY A 170 4.69 24.24 -14.59
CA GLY A 170 4.64 25.31 -15.58
C GLY A 170 3.25 25.50 -16.16
N ILE A 171 2.57 24.41 -16.55
CA ILE A 171 1.20 24.45 -17.07
C ILE A 171 0.24 25.05 -16.02
N GLN A 172 0.38 24.62 -14.77
CA GLN A 172 -0.49 25.09 -13.68
C GLN A 172 -0.25 26.57 -13.35
N LEU A 173 1.02 27.00 -13.26
CA LEU A 173 1.38 28.40 -13.03
C LEU A 173 0.94 29.29 -14.19
N ALA A 174 1.09 28.82 -15.43
CA ALA A 174 0.60 29.50 -16.61
C ALA A 174 -0.93 29.68 -16.57
N ARG A 175 -1.66 28.64 -16.18
CA ARG A 175 -3.12 28.72 -15.97
C ARG A 175 -3.49 29.74 -14.90
N ILE A 176 -2.82 29.73 -13.75
CA ILE A 176 -3.08 30.66 -12.65
C ILE A 176 -2.77 32.11 -13.06
N ALA A 177 -1.70 32.32 -13.83
CA ALA A 177 -1.36 33.63 -14.40
C ALA A 177 -2.31 34.08 -15.53
N GLY A 178 -3.16 33.20 -16.05
CA GLY A 178 -4.15 33.53 -17.07
C GLY A 178 -3.61 33.48 -18.50
N PHE A 179 -2.51 32.78 -18.76
CA PHE A 179 -2.06 32.52 -20.11
C PHE A 179 -3.14 31.77 -20.90
N SER A 180 -3.33 32.15 -22.17
CA SER A 180 -4.20 31.47 -23.10
C SER A 180 -3.82 31.85 -24.54
N PRO A 181 -3.49 30.88 -25.41
CA PRO A 181 -3.47 29.43 -25.17
C PRO A 181 -2.22 28.96 -24.37
N ILE A 182 -2.36 27.84 -23.67
CA ILE A 182 -1.27 27.12 -23.01
C ILE A 182 -0.98 25.88 -23.85
N VAL A 183 0.06 25.94 -24.68
CA VAL A 183 0.44 24.87 -25.60
C VAL A 183 1.57 24.07 -24.98
N THR A 184 1.53 22.74 -25.09
CA THR A 184 2.61 21.89 -24.59
C THR A 184 2.90 20.71 -25.53
N THR A 185 4.11 20.17 -25.42
CA THR A 185 4.49 18.92 -26.09
C THR A 185 4.68 17.79 -25.07
N ALA A 186 4.14 16.62 -25.38
CA ALA A 186 4.32 15.40 -24.59
C ALA A 186 3.93 14.16 -25.40
N SER A 187 4.26 12.96 -24.91
CA SER A 187 3.70 11.72 -25.47
C SER A 187 2.18 11.71 -25.34
N ALA A 188 1.47 11.23 -26.36
CA ALA A 188 0.00 11.32 -26.47
C ALA A 188 -0.77 10.79 -25.25
N GLN A 189 -0.26 9.74 -24.60
CA GLN A 189 -0.86 9.15 -23.40
C GLN A 189 -0.96 10.10 -22.19
N HIS A 190 -0.21 11.20 -22.17
CA HIS A 190 -0.25 12.20 -21.10
C HIS A 190 -1.23 13.34 -21.39
N ALA A 191 -1.85 13.38 -22.57
CA ALA A 191 -2.66 14.52 -23.00
C ALA A 191 -3.81 14.84 -22.04
N ASP A 192 -4.53 13.84 -21.54
CA ASP A 192 -5.67 14.05 -20.63
C ASP A 192 -5.21 14.62 -19.28
N LEU A 193 -4.08 14.11 -18.75
CA LEU A 193 -3.47 14.66 -17.55
C LEU A 193 -3.09 16.12 -17.76
N LEU A 194 -2.37 16.45 -18.83
CA LEU A 194 -1.89 17.82 -19.08
C LEU A 194 -3.04 18.81 -19.33
N LYS A 195 -4.10 18.37 -20.01
CA LYS A 195 -5.33 19.16 -20.16
C LYS A 195 -6.00 19.42 -18.80
N SER A 196 -6.05 18.42 -17.93
CA SER A 196 -6.59 18.60 -16.57
C SER A 196 -5.80 19.60 -15.73
N LEU A 197 -4.48 19.73 -15.99
CA LEU A 197 -3.61 20.70 -15.33
C LEU A 197 -3.73 22.13 -15.90
N GLY A 198 -4.28 22.29 -17.11
CA GLY A 198 -4.52 23.59 -17.73
C GLY A 198 -4.04 23.74 -19.17
N ALA A 199 -3.40 22.73 -19.77
CA ALA A 199 -2.97 22.83 -21.16
C ALA A 199 -4.20 22.94 -22.08
N THR A 200 -4.20 23.92 -22.97
CA THR A 200 -5.26 24.07 -23.98
C THR A 200 -4.99 23.23 -25.21
N HIS A 201 -3.71 23.03 -25.55
CA HIS A 201 -3.27 22.18 -26.66
C HIS A 201 -2.12 21.29 -26.21
N VAL A 202 -2.17 20.02 -26.61
CA VAL A 202 -1.09 19.05 -26.37
C VAL A 202 -0.71 18.45 -27.72
N PHE A 203 0.55 18.63 -28.12
CA PHE A 203 1.10 18.06 -29.33
C PHE A 203 2.09 16.93 -29.02
N ASP A 204 2.27 16.01 -29.97
CA ASP A 204 3.36 15.04 -29.89
C ASP A 204 4.71 15.76 -29.93
N ARG A 205 5.73 15.19 -29.29
CA ARG A 205 7.10 15.74 -29.25
C ARG A 205 7.76 15.93 -30.61
N ASN A 206 7.33 15.19 -31.63
CA ASN A 206 7.88 15.27 -32.99
C ASN A 206 7.09 16.22 -33.91
N VAL A 207 6.15 17.00 -33.35
CA VAL A 207 5.38 17.98 -34.11
C VAL A 207 6.30 19.02 -34.74
N ASP A 208 5.95 19.48 -35.94
CA ASP A 208 6.71 20.53 -36.60
C ASP A 208 6.43 21.92 -36.00
N PRO A 209 7.40 22.86 -36.06
CA PRO A 209 7.23 24.20 -35.49
C PRO A 209 6.03 24.98 -36.02
N LYS A 210 5.66 24.81 -37.31
CA LYS A 210 4.55 25.57 -37.92
C LYS A 210 3.21 25.11 -37.35
N THR A 211 3.05 23.81 -37.13
CA THR A 211 1.86 23.26 -36.48
C THR A 211 1.71 23.78 -35.05
N ILE A 212 2.79 23.81 -34.26
CA ILE A 212 2.76 24.45 -32.92
C ILE A 212 2.32 25.90 -33.03
N GLN A 213 2.95 26.67 -33.94
CA GLN A 213 2.68 28.09 -34.09
C GLN A 213 1.23 28.38 -34.49
N SER A 214 0.62 27.50 -35.29
CA SER A 214 -0.78 27.62 -35.72
C SER A 214 -1.80 27.52 -34.58
N ALA A 215 -1.41 26.96 -33.42
CA ALA A 215 -2.26 26.89 -32.24
C ALA A 215 -2.37 28.23 -31.51
N PHE A 216 -1.51 29.20 -31.83
CA PHE A 216 -1.52 30.51 -31.20
C PHE A 216 -2.23 31.54 -32.10
N PRO A 217 -3.15 32.36 -31.55
CA PRO A 217 -3.82 33.42 -32.32
C PRO A 217 -2.84 34.54 -32.72
N THR A 218 -1.80 34.74 -31.93
CA THR A 218 -0.67 35.62 -32.21
C THR A 218 0.62 34.84 -32.00
N PRO A 219 1.70 35.12 -32.75
CA PRO A 219 2.98 34.43 -32.56
C PRO A 219 3.41 34.37 -31.09
N VAL A 220 3.75 33.18 -30.60
CA VAL A 220 4.16 33.00 -29.20
C VAL A 220 5.52 33.65 -28.97
N SER A 221 5.65 34.38 -27.87
CA SER A 221 6.89 35.07 -27.49
C SER A 221 7.56 34.47 -26.25
N LEU A 222 6.98 33.45 -25.62
CA LEU A 222 7.52 32.81 -24.42
C LEU A 222 7.49 31.30 -24.56
N VAL A 223 8.66 30.68 -24.48
CA VAL A 223 8.83 29.23 -24.42
C VAL A 223 9.54 28.83 -23.14
N LEU A 224 8.92 27.95 -22.36
CA LEU A 224 9.57 27.22 -21.28
C LEU A 224 9.97 25.84 -21.79
N ASP A 225 11.27 25.61 -21.95
CA ASP A 225 11.80 24.28 -22.28
C ASP A 225 12.23 23.53 -21.01
N SER A 226 11.34 22.68 -20.51
CA SER A 226 11.58 21.89 -19.30
C SER A 226 12.50 20.68 -19.50
N ILE A 227 12.87 20.38 -20.75
CA ILE A 227 13.77 19.27 -21.10
C ILE A 227 15.17 19.80 -21.41
N SER A 228 15.25 20.90 -22.15
CA SER A 228 16.49 21.60 -22.52
C SER A 228 17.50 20.72 -23.25
N ALA A 229 17.05 19.71 -23.98
CA ALA A 229 17.89 18.93 -24.88
C ALA A 229 18.13 19.71 -26.19
N ALA A 230 19.19 19.40 -26.93
CA ALA A 230 19.51 20.07 -28.18
C ALA A 230 18.31 20.14 -29.16
N SER A 231 17.55 19.04 -29.26
CA SER A 231 16.34 18.97 -30.10
C SER A 231 15.20 19.87 -29.61
N THR A 232 14.94 19.94 -28.31
CA THR A 232 13.88 20.79 -27.76
C THR A 232 14.26 22.27 -27.78
N GLN A 233 15.53 22.59 -27.53
CA GLN A 233 16.05 23.95 -27.68
C GLN A 233 15.95 24.42 -29.14
N SER A 234 16.31 23.56 -30.10
CA SER A 234 16.13 23.86 -31.53
C SER A 234 14.66 24.11 -31.88
N LEU A 235 13.76 23.20 -31.46
CA LEU A 235 12.33 23.35 -31.70
C LEU A 235 11.78 24.65 -31.12
N ALA A 236 12.16 24.98 -29.88
CA ALA A 236 11.76 26.22 -29.23
C ALA A 236 12.21 27.45 -30.03
N PHE A 237 13.48 27.46 -30.45
CA PHE A 237 14.03 28.55 -31.25
C PHE A 237 13.31 28.67 -32.60
N ASP A 238 13.03 27.54 -33.26
CA ASP A 238 12.33 27.51 -34.54
C ASP A 238 10.89 28.01 -34.41
N VAL A 239 10.18 27.68 -33.32
CA VAL A 239 8.84 28.22 -33.04
C VAL A 239 8.89 29.74 -32.82
N LEU A 240 9.84 30.25 -32.05
CA LEU A 240 10.01 31.68 -31.76
C LEU A 240 10.43 32.52 -32.99
N THR A 241 10.92 31.85 -34.04
CA THR A 241 11.38 32.50 -35.27
C THR A 241 10.50 32.20 -36.49
N THR A 242 9.45 31.39 -36.33
CA THR A 242 8.52 31.02 -37.39
C THR A 242 7.17 31.75 -37.25
N PRO A 243 6.60 32.34 -38.33
CA PRO A 243 7.17 32.49 -39.67
C PRO A 243 8.23 33.61 -39.76
N SER A 244 8.33 34.45 -38.73
CA SER A 244 9.35 35.49 -38.55
C SER A 244 9.61 35.68 -37.06
N LEU A 245 10.75 36.29 -36.70
CA LEU A 245 11.12 36.58 -35.31
C LEU A 245 10.03 37.37 -34.59
N VAL A 246 9.63 36.87 -33.41
CA VAL A 246 8.69 37.57 -32.52
C VAL A 246 9.45 38.59 -31.66
N SER A 247 8.95 39.82 -31.59
CA SER A 247 9.56 40.86 -30.76
C SER A 247 9.45 40.49 -29.27
N GLY A 248 10.56 40.58 -28.53
CA GLY A 248 10.61 40.18 -27.12
C GLY A 248 10.45 38.68 -26.92
N ALA A 249 11.01 37.86 -27.82
CA ALA A 249 11.01 36.41 -27.69
C ALA A 249 11.93 35.96 -26.53
N HIS A 250 11.37 35.18 -25.61
CA HIS A 250 12.08 34.56 -24.49
C HIS A 250 12.06 33.04 -24.61
N LEU A 251 13.24 32.44 -24.48
CA LEU A 251 13.43 31.00 -24.36
C LEU A 251 14.07 30.70 -22.99
N ALA A 252 13.30 30.10 -22.09
CA ALA A 252 13.76 29.64 -20.80
C ALA A 252 14.26 28.20 -20.88
N ILE A 253 15.52 27.95 -20.47
CA ILE A 253 16.18 26.63 -20.50
C ILE A 253 16.88 26.32 -19.17
N GLY A 254 16.83 25.06 -18.73
CA GLY A 254 17.46 24.58 -17.50
C GLY A 254 18.84 23.91 -17.69
N LEU A 255 19.29 23.74 -18.94
CA LEU A 255 20.61 23.20 -19.29
C LEU A 255 21.40 24.21 -20.14
N PRO A 256 22.71 24.03 -20.32
CA PRO A 256 23.51 24.89 -21.19
C PRO A 256 22.91 25.00 -22.60
N LEU A 257 23.05 26.20 -23.18
CA LEU A 257 22.57 26.48 -24.54
C LEU A 257 23.35 25.62 -25.56
N ASP A 258 22.62 24.93 -26.42
CA ASP A 258 23.19 24.11 -27.49
C ASP A 258 23.87 24.98 -28.56
N ASP A 259 25.01 24.52 -29.07
CA ASP A 259 25.83 25.27 -30.04
C ASP A 259 25.04 25.58 -31.32
N SER A 260 24.16 24.68 -31.77
CA SER A 260 23.36 24.91 -32.98
C SER A 260 22.34 26.05 -32.81
N VAL A 261 21.83 26.26 -31.59
CA VAL A 261 20.92 27.35 -31.28
C VAL A 261 21.71 28.64 -31.07
N LYS A 262 22.86 28.55 -30.39
CA LYS A 262 23.78 29.67 -30.18
C LYS A 262 24.26 30.28 -31.50
N GLU A 263 24.62 29.46 -32.48
CA GLU A 263 25.03 29.89 -33.82
C GLU A 263 23.89 30.55 -34.59
N ARG A 264 22.64 30.08 -34.43
CA ARG A 264 21.46 30.67 -35.08
C ARG A 264 20.99 31.95 -34.41
N ASN A 265 21.19 32.10 -33.09
CA ASN A 265 20.77 33.26 -32.30
C ASN A 265 21.75 34.45 -32.42
N THR A 266 22.21 34.74 -33.63
CA THR A 266 23.12 35.87 -33.92
C THR A 266 22.48 37.21 -33.56
N GLY A 267 23.17 37.98 -32.70
CA GLY A 267 22.72 39.30 -32.24
C GLY A 267 21.62 39.24 -31.19
N ASP A 268 21.53 38.14 -30.43
CA ASP A 268 20.60 37.95 -29.30
C ASP A 268 19.14 38.24 -29.65
N LYS A 269 18.74 37.77 -30.85
CA LYS A 269 17.38 37.92 -31.40
C LYS A 269 16.31 37.32 -30.49
N VAL A 270 16.64 36.20 -29.86
CA VAL A 270 15.84 35.56 -28.81
C VAL A 270 16.60 35.70 -27.49
N THR A 271 15.93 36.22 -26.47
CA THR A 271 16.49 36.31 -25.12
C THR A 271 16.50 34.92 -24.49
N ILE A 272 17.71 34.43 -24.14
CA ILE A 272 17.90 33.12 -23.51
C ILE A 272 17.96 33.29 -21.99
N ASN A 273 17.02 32.70 -21.27
CA ASN A 273 16.94 32.76 -19.82
C ASN A 273 17.31 31.40 -19.23
N HIS A 274 18.42 31.33 -18.48
CA HIS A 274 18.76 30.12 -17.74
C HIS A 274 18.02 30.09 -16.39
N PHE A 275 17.33 28.99 -16.10
CA PHE A 275 16.58 28.83 -14.86
C PHE A 275 17.01 27.59 -14.05
N PHE A 276 16.89 27.70 -12.72
CA PHE A 276 16.93 26.57 -11.80
C PHE A 276 16.06 26.87 -10.58
N GLY A 277 15.55 25.84 -9.91
CA GLY A 277 14.64 26.00 -8.78
C GLY A 277 15.39 26.35 -7.48
N SER A 278 15.41 27.63 -7.09
CA SER A 278 16.05 28.08 -5.84
C SER A 278 15.33 29.26 -5.21
N SER A 279 14.70 29.03 -4.06
CA SER A 279 14.05 30.08 -3.27
C SER A 279 15.07 31.13 -2.84
N HIS A 280 16.24 30.68 -2.38
CA HIS A 280 17.30 31.54 -1.84
C HIS A 280 17.89 32.48 -2.90
N THR A 281 17.94 32.05 -4.15
CA THR A 281 18.44 32.86 -5.27
C THR A 281 17.38 33.83 -5.78
N TYR A 282 16.14 33.37 -5.91
CA TYR A 282 15.05 34.12 -6.56
C TYR A 282 13.97 34.54 -5.55
N ARG A 283 14.36 35.20 -4.46
CA ARG A 283 13.44 35.55 -3.35
C ARG A 283 12.26 36.42 -3.78
N ASP A 284 12.49 37.35 -4.69
CA ASP A 284 11.45 38.26 -5.20
C ASP A 284 10.32 37.51 -5.90
N LEU A 285 10.63 36.37 -6.53
CA LEU A 285 9.63 35.49 -7.15
C LEU A 285 9.11 34.44 -6.17
N SER A 286 10.00 33.83 -5.38
CA SER A 286 9.68 32.66 -4.55
C SER A 286 8.86 33.01 -3.32
N ILE A 287 9.09 34.15 -2.65
CA ILE A 287 8.33 34.54 -1.46
C ILE A 287 6.83 34.72 -1.78
N PRO A 288 6.43 35.47 -2.83
CA PRO A 288 5.03 35.54 -3.24
C PRO A 288 4.44 34.16 -3.57
N PHE A 289 5.22 33.26 -4.17
CA PHE A 289 4.79 31.87 -4.40
C PHE A 289 4.52 31.14 -3.09
N TRP A 290 5.47 31.14 -2.14
CA TRP A 290 5.35 30.44 -0.85
C TRP A 290 4.18 30.92 0.01
N GLN A 291 3.90 32.22 -0.04
CA GLN A 291 2.76 32.85 0.64
C GLN A 291 1.40 32.39 0.09
N ASN A 292 1.34 31.99 -1.19
CA ASN A 292 0.08 31.71 -1.87
C ASN A 292 -0.15 30.23 -2.20
N VAL A 293 0.92 29.44 -2.38
CA VAL A 293 0.84 28.05 -2.85
C VAL A 293 -0.04 27.17 -1.96
N GLY A 294 0.04 27.31 -0.63
CA GLY A 294 -0.81 26.57 0.30
C GLY A 294 -2.31 26.84 0.06
N GLN A 295 -2.68 28.08 -0.24
CA GLN A 295 -4.06 28.43 -0.56
C GLN A 295 -4.45 27.94 -1.96
N TRP A 296 -3.57 28.04 -2.96
CA TRP A 296 -3.84 27.50 -4.30
C TRP A 296 -4.07 25.99 -4.28
N ILE A 297 -3.35 25.24 -3.44
CA ILE A 297 -3.56 23.81 -3.23
C ILE A 297 -4.91 23.55 -2.56
N LYS A 298 -5.22 24.30 -1.51
CA LYS A 298 -6.49 24.18 -0.79
C LYS A 298 -7.69 24.44 -1.70
N ASP A 299 -7.56 25.37 -2.64
CA ASP A 299 -8.58 25.71 -3.64
C ASP A 299 -8.60 24.74 -4.84
N GLY A 300 -7.68 23.77 -4.91
CA GLY A 300 -7.54 22.86 -6.06
C GLY A 300 -7.00 23.51 -7.34
N LYS A 301 -6.46 24.73 -7.26
CA LYS A 301 -5.84 25.45 -8.39
C LYS A 301 -4.42 25.00 -8.68
N PHE A 302 -3.77 24.36 -7.70
CA PHE A 302 -2.41 23.86 -7.79
C PHE A 302 -2.37 22.45 -7.17
N VAL A 303 -1.87 21.46 -7.91
CA VAL A 303 -1.82 20.06 -7.48
C VAL A 303 -0.39 19.54 -7.54
N PRO A 304 0.02 18.71 -6.56
CA PRO A 304 1.35 18.10 -6.50
C PRO A 304 1.56 17.06 -7.63
N ASN A 305 2.80 16.65 -7.84
CA ASN A 305 3.07 15.50 -8.73
C ASN A 305 2.64 14.19 -8.05
N ARG A 306 2.50 13.12 -8.83
CA ARG A 306 2.27 11.79 -8.26
C ARG A 306 3.53 11.34 -7.52
N VAL A 307 3.37 10.53 -6.48
CA VAL A 307 4.48 10.08 -5.64
C VAL A 307 4.75 8.60 -5.85
N GLN A 308 6.04 8.23 -5.88
CA GLN A 308 6.49 6.87 -5.65
C GLN A 308 7.39 6.84 -4.41
N VAL A 309 6.91 6.21 -3.34
CA VAL A 309 7.69 6.12 -2.08
C VAL A 309 8.74 5.02 -2.18
N VAL A 310 10.01 5.39 -1.97
CA VAL A 310 11.15 4.45 -1.84
C VAL A 310 11.28 4.06 -0.36
N LYS A 311 11.13 2.77 -0.07
CA LYS A 311 11.13 2.25 1.30
C LYS A 311 12.56 2.11 1.82
N GLY A 312 12.77 2.40 3.10
CA GLY A 312 14.08 2.28 3.79
C GLY A 312 14.61 3.59 4.36
N GLY A 313 13.91 4.69 4.09
CA GLY A 313 14.18 6.02 4.65
C GLY A 313 15.53 6.58 4.27
N LEU A 314 16.27 7.19 5.20
CA LEU A 314 17.58 7.77 4.90
C LEU A 314 18.58 6.76 4.30
N ALA A 315 18.45 5.47 4.64
CA ALA A 315 19.31 4.42 4.10
C ALA A 315 18.99 4.07 2.64
N ALA A 316 17.79 4.40 2.16
CA ALA A 316 17.37 4.13 0.78
C ALA A 316 17.67 5.28 -0.18
N LEU A 317 18.32 6.35 0.28
CA LEU A 317 18.66 7.50 -0.57
C LEU A 317 19.60 7.16 -1.72
N PRO A 318 20.65 6.32 -1.58
CA PRO A 318 21.42 5.86 -2.74
C PRO A 318 20.53 5.21 -3.81
N GLU A 319 19.68 4.26 -3.43
CA GLU A 319 18.74 3.60 -4.36
C GLU A 319 17.76 4.60 -4.99
N ALA A 320 17.25 5.55 -4.21
CA ALA A 320 16.33 6.57 -4.70
C ALA A 320 16.99 7.52 -5.71
N LEU A 321 18.29 7.84 -5.53
CA LEU A 321 19.08 8.61 -6.49
C LEU A 321 19.30 7.82 -7.79
N ASP A 322 19.68 6.55 -7.70
CA ASP A 322 19.89 5.67 -8.86
C ASP A 322 18.59 5.48 -9.67
N LEU A 323 17.45 5.32 -8.99
CA LEU A 323 16.13 5.27 -9.62
C LEU A 323 15.80 6.59 -10.33
N SER A 324 16.04 7.73 -9.68
CA SER A 324 15.80 9.04 -10.29
C SER A 324 16.69 9.27 -11.52
N GLN A 325 17.93 8.81 -11.51
CA GLN A 325 18.85 8.90 -12.65
C GLN A 325 18.41 8.00 -13.81
N THR A 326 18.16 6.72 -13.52
CA THR A 326 17.72 5.74 -14.52
C THR A 326 16.47 6.21 -15.26
N PHE A 327 15.50 6.78 -14.53
CA PHE A 327 14.29 7.33 -15.15
C PHE A 327 14.59 8.55 -16.02
N ALA A 328 15.49 9.44 -15.58
CA ALA A 328 15.90 10.61 -16.37
C ALA A 328 16.67 10.23 -17.65
N GLU A 329 17.42 9.14 -17.65
CA GLU A 329 18.16 8.64 -18.81
C GLU A 329 17.24 7.93 -19.81
N VAL A 330 16.31 7.08 -19.34
CA VAL A 330 15.30 6.42 -20.18
C VAL A 330 14.38 7.43 -20.89
N GLU A 331 14.10 8.57 -20.24
CA GLU A 331 13.37 9.69 -20.85
C GLU A 331 14.12 10.30 -22.05
N ARG A 332 15.46 10.39 -22.00
CA ARG A 332 16.27 10.93 -23.10
C ARG A 332 16.37 9.99 -24.29
N ASP A 333 16.53 8.69 -24.04
CA ASP A 333 16.95 7.75 -25.09
C ASP A 333 15.82 6.99 -25.78
N VAL A 334 14.70 6.72 -25.09
CA VAL A 334 13.71 5.74 -25.59
C VAL A 334 12.28 6.27 -25.61
N GLY A 335 12.04 7.45 -25.05
CA GLY A 335 10.71 8.04 -25.05
C GLY A 335 9.62 7.19 -24.38
N MET A 336 10.00 6.25 -23.51
CA MET A 336 9.11 5.38 -22.73
C MET A 336 8.82 5.97 -21.33
N THR A 337 7.74 6.74 -21.25
CA THR A 337 6.58 6.53 -20.35
C THR A 337 6.78 5.92 -18.95
N ARG A 338 7.42 6.64 -18.02
CA ARG A 338 7.05 6.62 -16.57
C ARG A 338 7.11 7.99 -15.87
N ALA A 339 7.20 9.06 -16.66
CA ALA A 339 7.31 10.47 -16.26
C ALA A 339 6.04 11.02 -15.58
N THR A 340 5.68 10.51 -14.40
CA THR A 340 4.61 11.13 -13.60
C THR A 340 4.87 11.05 -12.11
N TYR A 341 5.86 10.26 -11.69
CA TYR A 341 6.16 10.02 -10.29
C TYR A 341 7.43 10.74 -9.88
N VAL A 342 7.36 11.44 -8.76
CA VAL A 342 8.53 11.93 -8.01
C VAL A 342 8.83 10.93 -6.91
N PHE A 343 10.10 10.52 -6.79
CA PHE A 343 10.53 9.61 -5.75
C PHE A 343 10.60 10.34 -4.42
N VAL A 344 10.05 9.73 -3.37
CA VAL A 344 10.03 10.28 -2.01
C VAL A 344 10.55 9.24 -1.03
N VAL A 345 11.39 9.66 -0.08
CA VAL A 345 11.84 8.82 1.05
C VAL A 345 11.21 9.28 2.36
N HIS A 346 10.82 8.33 3.21
CA HIS A 346 10.36 8.63 4.58
C HIS A 346 11.54 8.77 5.54
N VAL A 347 11.73 9.95 6.11
CA VAL A 347 12.95 10.27 6.87
C VAL A 347 12.90 9.75 8.33
N ALA A 348 11.71 9.49 8.89
CA ALA A 348 11.55 9.00 10.28
C ALA A 348 11.21 7.49 10.37
N HIS A 349 11.91 6.74 11.24
CA HIS A 349 11.91 5.27 11.36
C HIS A 349 10.57 4.58 11.70
N LEU A 350 10.41 3.36 11.17
CA LEU A 350 9.53 2.28 11.65
C LEU A 350 10.30 1.32 12.60
N PRO A 351 9.61 0.59 13.50
CA PRO A 351 10.26 -0.30 14.47
C PRO A 351 10.73 -1.69 14.05
N GLN A 352 11.84 -2.16 14.63
CA GLN A 352 12.26 -3.59 14.69
C GLN A 352 11.68 -4.36 15.91
N ILE A 353 11.63 -5.70 15.84
CA ILE A 353 11.17 -6.64 16.90
C ILE A 353 12.26 -7.71 17.17
N PRO A 354 12.49 -8.21 18.42
CA PRO A 354 13.70 -8.97 18.81
C PRO A 354 13.61 -10.50 18.52
N PRO A 355 14.72 -11.27 18.68
CA PRO A 355 14.94 -12.56 18.00
C PRO A 355 14.46 -13.78 18.81
N PHE A 356 14.21 -14.88 18.09
CA PHE A 356 14.12 -16.24 18.63
C PHE A 356 15.04 -17.14 17.79
N THR A 357 15.96 -17.85 18.44
CA THR A 357 16.91 -18.77 17.84
C THR A 357 16.37 -20.21 17.82
N TYR A 358 16.58 -20.93 16.72
CA TYR A 358 16.60 -22.41 16.69
C TYR A 358 17.64 -22.92 15.68
N GLU A 359 18.46 -23.88 16.11
CA GLU A 359 19.53 -24.54 15.36
C GLU A 359 19.02 -25.50 14.25
N ILE A 360 19.84 -25.65 13.20
CA ILE A 360 19.66 -26.51 12.01
C ILE A 360 20.46 -27.82 12.24
N THR A 361 19.97 -29.05 12.02
CA THR A 361 20.14 -29.83 10.76
C THR A 361 19.60 -31.29 10.89
N MET A 362 18.83 -31.75 9.89
CA MET A 362 19.03 -32.97 9.07
C MET A 362 17.76 -33.33 8.24
N GLY A 363 17.86 -33.18 6.90
CA GLY A 363 17.21 -34.01 5.87
C GLY A 363 15.69 -33.92 5.64
N TYR A 364 15.19 -32.82 5.06
CA TYR A 364 13.80 -32.72 4.58
C TYR A 364 13.73 -32.65 3.04
N GLY A 365 12.70 -33.26 2.46
CA GLY A 365 12.40 -33.20 1.01
C GLY A 365 11.81 -31.86 0.59
N GLY A 366 11.65 -31.66 -0.71
CA GLY A 366 11.25 -30.38 -1.28
C GLY A 366 10.70 -30.49 -2.70
N TYR A 367 10.29 -29.36 -3.27
CA TYR A 367 9.90 -29.25 -4.68
C TYR A 367 10.68 -28.14 -5.37
N PHE A 368 10.93 -28.34 -6.66
CA PHE A 368 11.48 -27.32 -7.55
C PHE A 368 10.63 -27.23 -8.82
N ALA A 369 10.44 -26.02 -9.35
CA ALA A 369 9.75 -25.81 -10.62
C ALA A 369 10.39 -24.70 -11.46
N TYR A 370 10.25 -24.81 -12.78
CA TYR A 370 10.29 -23.66 -13.67
C TYR A 370 8.86 -23.18 -13.97
N ARG A 371 8.67 -21.87 -14.18
CA ARG A 371 7.42 -21.32 -14.71
C ARG A 371 7.65 -20.57 -16.01
N TYR A 372 6.87 -20.89 -17.03
CA TYR A 372 6.90 -20.24 -18.33
C TYR A 372 5.51 -20.26 -18.97
N LYS A 373 5.07 -19.12 -19.51
CA LYS A 373 3.72 -18.83 -20.02
C LYS A 373 2.61 -19.24 -19.04
N ARG A 374 2.79 -18.92 -17.76
CA ARG A 374 1.92 -19.27 -16.61
C ARG A 374 1.74 -20.79 -16.39
N THR A 375 2.59 -21.62 -17.01
CA THR A 375 2.65 -23.07 -16.83
C THR A 375 3.82 -23.44 -15.94
N TYR A 376 3.58 -24.32 -14.96
CA TYR A 376 4.62 -24.82 -14.04
C TYR A 376 5.15 -26.19 -14.50
N TYR A 377 6.49 -26.32 -14.54
CA TYR A 377 7.23 -27.54 -14.88
C TYR A 377 7.97 -28.00 -13.64
N ARG A 378 7.53 -29.10 -13.01
CA ARG A 378 7.91 -29.45 -11.63
C ARG A 378 8.79 -30.69 -11.52
N GLN A 379 9.57 -30.76 -10.44
CA GLN A 379 10.36 -31.91 -10.04
C GLN A 379 10.38 -32.04 -8.50
N PHE A 380 10.38 -33.27 -8.00
CA PHE A 380 10.51 -33.56 -6.58
C PHE A 380 11.97 -33.66 -6.16
N LEU A 381 12.32 -33.08 -5.01
CA LEU A 381 13.65 -33.12 -4.41
C LEU A 381 13.63 -34.10 -3.23
N GLN A 382 14.26 -35.25 -3.39
CA GLN A 382 14.10 -36.37 -2.46
C GLN A 382 14.84 -36.17 -1.11
N GLN A 383 15.99 -35.49 -1.10
CA GLN A 383 16.78 -35.18 0.11
C GLN A 383 17.52 -33.84 -0.01
N ASP A 384 18.00 -33.30 1.12
CA ASP A 384 18.86 -32.11 1.22
C ASP A 384 18.32 -30.88 0.47
N SER A 385 17.01 -30.60 0.62
CA SER A 385 16.35 -29.44 -0.02
C SER A 385 16.64 -28.11 0.68
N SER A 386 17.54 -28.13 1.65
CA SER A 386 17.98 -26.94 2.38
C SER A 386 18.58 -25.90 1.42
N PRO A 387 18.32 -24.61 1.66
CA PRO A 387 19.00 -23.52 0.97
C PRO A 387 20.35 -23.16 1.64
N TYR A 388 20.69 -23.80 2.75
CA TYR A 388 21.97 -23.70 3.45
C TYR A 388 22.86 -24.93 3.23
N GLY A 389 24.17 -24.74 3.30
CA GLY A 389 25.20 -25.76 3.14
C GLY A 389 25.38 -26.22 1.69
N SER A 390 25.47 -27.53 1.48
CA SER A 390 25.53 -28.17 0.15
C SER A 390 24.15 -28.46 -0.47
N GLY A 391 23.08 -27.96 0.15
CA GLY A 391 21.72 -28.29 -0.21
C GLY A 391 21.28 -27.84 -1.61
N HIS A 392 20.21 -28.45 -2.10
CA HIS A 392 19.69 -28.24 -3.45
C HIS A 392 19.22 -26.78 -3.68
N GLY A 393 18.70 -26.11 -2.64
CA GLY A 393 18.28 -24.71 -2.76
C GLY A 393 19.43 -23.79 -3.14
N ARG A 394 20.62 -23.99 -2.54
CA ARG A 394 21.83 -23.27 -2.89
C ARG A 394 22.27 -23.56 -4.32
N ARG A 395 22.33 -24.83 -4.71
CA ARG A 395 22.72 -25.25 -6.07
C ARG A 395 21.81 -24.63 -7.14
N LEU A 396 20.49 -24.64 -6.91
CA LEU A 396 19.51 -24.05 -7.83
C LEU A 396 19.72 -22.55 -8.01
N ALA A 397 19.98 -21.83 -6.92
CA ALA A 397 20.24 -20.41 -7.00
C ALA A 397 21.63 -20.08 -7.56
N SER A 398 22.66 -20.89 -7.29
CA SER A 398 23.99 -20.76 -7.88
C SER A 398 23.99 -21.05 -9.38
N ALA A 399 23.03 -21.83 -9.89
CA ALA A 399 22.90 -22.13 -11.31
C ALA A 399 22.45 -20.93 -12.18
N VAL A 400 21.90 -19.87 -11.58
CA VAL A 400 21.51 -18.65 -12.30
C VAL A 400 22.75 -17.79 -12.59
N PRO A 401 23.13 -17.48 -13.84
CA PRO A 401 24.33 -16.67 -14.09
C PRO A 401 24.16 -15.24 -13.56
N ARG A 402 25.23 -14.67 -13.00
CA ARG A 402 25.27 -13.27 -12.54
C ARG A 402 25.75 -12.31 -13.62
N ASP A 403 26.49 -12.82 -14.60
CA ASP A 403 26.89 -12.04 -15.77
C ASP A 403 25.67 -11.81 -16.69
N PRO A 404 25.36 -10.56 -17.09
CA PRO A 404 24.17 -10.26 -17.90
C PRO A 404 24.10 -10.97 -19.26
N SER A 405 25.25 -11.18 -19.92
CA SER A 405 25.29 -11.87 -21.21
C SER A 405 25.04 -13.36 -21.03
N ALA A 406 25.75 -13.98 -20.10
CA ALA A 406 25.55 -15.39 -19.75
C ALA A 406 24.14 -15.65 -19.22
N PHE A 407 23.55 -14.72 -18.47
CA PHE A 407 22.18 -14.80 -17.97
C PHE A 407 21.17 -14.81 -19.11
N LYS A 408 21.33 -13.92 -20.10
CA LYS A 408 20.44 -13.86 -21.26
C LYS A 408 20.48 -15.16 -22.06
N ASP A 409 21.68 -15.69 -22.30
CA ASP A 409 21.87 -16.95 -23.01
C ASP A 409 21.27 -18.13 -22.21
N TRP A 410 21.46 -18.12 -20.89
CA TRP A 410 20.88 -19.10 -19.97
C TRP A 410 19.34 -19.07 -19.97
N VAL A 411 18.70 -17.89 -19.97
CA VAL A 411 17.23 -17.78 -20.07
C VAL A 411 16.73 -18.38 -21.39
N VAL A 412 17.39 -18.10 -22.51
CA VAL A 412 17.03 -18.65 -23.83
C VAL A 412 17.18 -20.17 -23.85
N ASP A 413 18.26 -20.67 -23.26
CA ASP A 413 18.51 -22.10 -23.12
C ASP A 413 17.44 -22.79 -22.27
N ARG A 414 17.08 -22.23 -21.09
CA ARG A 414 16.00 -22.76 -20.24
C ARG A 414 14.64 -22.73 -20.94
N ILE A 415 14.30 -21.67 -21.68
CA ILE A 415 13.05 -21.63 -22.47
C ILE A 415 13.06 -22.74 -23.54
N THR A 416 14.20 -22.97 -24.19
CA THR A 416 14.34 -24.02 -25.22
C THR A 416 14.19 -25.41 -24.61
N MET A 417 14.81 -25.64 -23.45
CA MET A 417 14.66 -26.85 -22.65
C MET A 417 13.18 -27.10 -22.28
N LEU A 418 12.47 -26.08 -21.78
CA LEU A 418 11.06 -26.20 -21.37
C LEU A 418 10.10 -26.43 -22.54
N LYS A 419 10.42 -25.93 -23.75
CA LYS A 419 9.66 -26.23 -24.98
C LYS A 419 9.78 -27.70 -25.41
N ASN A 420 10.91 -28.34 -25.09
CA ASN A 420 11.20 -29.73 -25.42
C ASN A 420 10.91 -30.70 -24.27
N ALA A 421 10.48 -30.18 -23.11
CA ALA A 421 10.11 -30.97 -21.94
C ALA A 421 8.92 -31.89 -22.28
N LYS A 422 9.00 -33.15 -21.87
CA LYS A 422 7.91 -34.10 -22.04
C LYS A 422 6.85 -33.87 -20.96
N ILE A 423 5.59 -33.88 -21.38
CA ILE A 423 4.46 -33.85 -20.45
C ILE A 423 4.28 -35.27 -19.92
N CYS A 424 4.37 -35.43 -18.61
CA CYS A 424 4.12 -36.69 -17.94
C CYS A 424 2.80 -36.58 -17.17
N GLU A 425 1.84 -37.39 -17.57
CA GLU A 425 0.67 -37.71 -16.74
C GLU A 425 1.14 -38.73 -15.70
N ILE A 426 1.71 -38.28 -14.57
CA ILE A 426 1.94 -39.19 -13.44
C ILE A 426 0.78 -39.01 -12.47
N ASP A 427 -0.08 -40.02 -12.45
CA ASP A 427 -0.95 -40.38 -11.34
C ASP A 427 -0.07 -40.91 -10.18
N ASP A 428 -0.20 -40.30 -9.01
CA ASP A 428 0.39 -40.68 -7.71
C ASP A 428 1.92 -40.40 -7.47
N PRO A 429 2.27 -39.44 -6.58
CA PRO A 429 3.66 -39.15 -6.20
C PRO A 429 4.36 -40.24 -5.37
N TYR A 430 3.68 -41.32 -4.97
CA TYR A 430 4.22 -42.40 -4.14
C TYR A 430 4.49 -43.72 -4.87
N ASP A 431 4.26 -43.81 -6.19
CA ASP A 431 4.52 -45.03 -6.93
C ASP A 431 6.03 -45.28 -7.09
N GLY A 432 6.48 -46.43 -6.58
CA GLY A 432 7.90 -46.78 -6.36
C GLY A 432 8.63 -47.30 -7.59
N ASP A 433 7.94 -47.50 -8.71
CA ASP A 433 8.47 -48.19 -9.90
C ASP A 433 8.85 -47.25 -11.06
N VAL A 434 8.68 -45.93 -10.91
CA VAL A 434 9.19 -44.97 -11.91
C VAL A 434 10.69 -44.78 -11.65
N VAL A 435 11.54 -45.31 -12.55
CA VAL A 435 12.97 -44.99 -12.61
C VAL A 435 13.10 -43.47 -12.76
N ARG A 436 13.38 -42.80 -11.66
CA ARG A 436 13.58 -41.36 -11.61
C ARG A 436 14.93 -41.07 -12.27
N PRO A 437 15.05 -40.12 -13.20
CA PRO A 437 16.35 -39.68 -13.70
C PRO A 437 17.23 -39.33 -12.50
N ASP A 438 18.50 -39.74 -12.57
CA ASP A 438 19.57 -39.59 -11.58
C ASP A 438 19.40 -38.33 -10.70
N ASP A 439 19.60 -38.47 -9.40
CA ASP A 439 19.59 -37.42 -8.36
C ASP A 439 20.69 -36.35 -8.54
N GLY A 440 21.41 -36.41 -9.66
CA GLY A 440 22.26 -35.35 -10.17
C GLY A 440 21.46 -34.21 -10.76
N VAL A 441 21.15 -33.20 -9.95
CA VAL A 441 20.83 -31.86 -10.48
C VAL A 441 22.13 -31.27 -11.07
N GLY A 442 22.49 -31.72 -12.27
CA GLY A 442 23.38 -31.02 -13.19
C GLY A 442 22.57 -30.03 -14.02
N ALA A 443 23.16 -28.87 -14.36
CA ALA A 443 22.46 -27.82 -15.10
C ALA A 443 22.03 -28.23 -16.53
N ASP A 444 22.39 -29.44 -16.98
CA ASP A 444 22.43 -29.78 -18.40
C ASP A 444 21.59 -31.03 -18.77
N ASP A 445 20.89 -31.64 -17.81
CA ASP A 445 20.12 -32.87 -18.08
C ASP A 445 18.70 -32.59 -18.59
N LEU A 446 18.36 -33.17 -19.74
CA LEU A 446 17.10 -33.09 -20.51
C LEU A 446 15.87 -33.73 -19.81
N GLY A 447 15.73 -33.59 -18.49
CA GLY A 447 14.85 -34.42 -17.65
C GLY A 447 13.68 -33.74 -16.94
N TYR A 448 13.16 -32.60 -17.41
CA TYR A 448 12.02 -31.96 -16.75
C TYR A 448 10.68 -32.57 -17.21
N ASN A 449 9.92 -33.12 -16.25
CA ASN A 449 8.58 -33.62 -16.48
C ASN A 449 7.56 -32.50 -16.22
N ALA A 450 6.77 -32.12 -17.22
CA ALA A 450 5.64 -31.22 -16.99
C ALA A 450 4.50 -32.01 -16.35
N VAL A 451 4.01 -31.58 -15.18
CA VAL A 451 2.84 -32.18 -14.54
C VAL A 451 1.77 -31.11 -14.38
N TYR A 452 0.60 -31.35 -14.97
CA TYR A 452 -0.56 -30.48 -14.82
C TYR A 452 -1.25 -30.82 -13.49
N ASP A 453 -0.89 -30.12 -12.42
CA ASP A 453 -1.53 -30.30 -11.12
C ASP A 453 -2.52 -29.15 -10.88
N LEU A 454 -3.82 -29.46 -11.03
CA LEU A 454 -4.91 -28.50 -10.82
C LEU A 454 -5.04 -28.08 -9.35
N ASP A 455 -4.49 -28.85 -8.41
CA ASP A 455 -4.78 -28.67 -6.98
C ASP A 455 -3.69 -27.88 -6.23
N LEU A 456 -2.59 -27.47 -6.89
CA LEU A 456 -1.48 -26.66 -6.32
C LEU A 456 -0.96 -27.16 -4.94
N GLU A 457 -1.23 -28.42 -4.58
CA GLU A 457 -0.99 -28.97 -3.24
C GLU A 457 0.50 -29.08 -2.89
N TRP A 458 1.38 -28.96 -3.89
CA TRP A 458 2.83 -29.04 -3.74
C TRP A 458 3.45 -27.84 -2.99
N PHE A 459 2.75 -26.70 -2.87
CA PHE A 459 3.19 -25.52 -2.10
C PHE A 459 2.98 -25.65 -0.58
N LYS A 460 2.70 -26.85 -0.06
CA LYS A 460 2.38 -27.08 1.34
C LYS A 460 3.53 -26.68 2.28
N PHE A 461 3.39 -25.55 2.97
CA PHE A 461 3.91 -25.42 4.34
C PHE A 461 3.13 -26.42 5.20
N SER A 462 3.78 -27.45 5.74
CA SER A 462 3.29 -28.42 6.74
C SER A 462 2.96 -29.86 6.31
N ASP A 463 3.73 -30.46 5.39
CA ASP A 463 3.97 -31.91 5.56
C ASP A 463 5.16 -32.13 6.49
N ARG A 464 5.18 -33.24 7.23
CA ARG A 464 6.36 -33.62 8.03
C ARG A 464 7.58 -33.93 7.16
N TYR A 465 7.42 -34.01 5.84
CA TYR A 465 8.43 -34.43 4.88
C TYR A 465 8.86 -33.36 3.86
N VAL A 466 8.12 -32.24 3.71
CA VAL A 466 8.42 -31.17 2.74
C VAL A 466 8.58 -29.84 3.45
N GLN A 467 9.78 -29.24 3.36
CA GLN A 467 10.10 -27.97 4.03
C GLN A 467 10.41 -26.82 3.06
N TRP A 468 10.79 -27.13 1.82
CA TRP A 468 11.30 -26.12 0.89
C TRP A 468 10.71 -26.30 -0.51
N THR A 469 10.18 -25.22 -1.06
CA THR A 469 9.72 -25.15 -2.45
C THR A 469 10.42 -24.01 -3.17
N TYR A 470 10.94 -24.27 -4.37
CA TYR A 470 11.66 -23.30 -5.20
C TYR A 470 10.99 -23.15 -6.56
N THR A 471 10.94 -21.94 -7.11
CA THR A 471 10.43 -21.70 -8.47
C THR A 471 11.30 -20.71 -9.22
N ILE A 472 11.89 -21.12 -10.36
CA ILE A 472 12.48 -20.20 -11.34
C ILE A 472 11.36 -19.80 -12.31
N ASP A 473 10.83 -18.60 -12.13
CA ASP A 473 9.76 -18.04 -12.95
C ASP A 473 10.33 -17.14 -14.05
N LEU A 474 10.31 -17.66 -15.27
CA LEU A 474 10.80 -16.98 -16.46
C LEU A 474 9.80 -15.94 -16.99
N ASP A 475 8.53 -15.98 -16.57
CA ASP A 475 7.53 -14.97 -16.99
C ASP A 475 7.69 -13.67 -16.22
N ASN A 476 7.98 -13.78 -14.92
CA ASN A 476 8.21 -12.63 -14.04
C ASN A 476 9.70 -12.33 -13.84
N LEU A 477 10.59 -13.17 -14.36
CA LEU A 477 12.05 -13.15 -14.13
C LEU A 477 12.41 -13.20 -12.64
N VAL A 478 11.82 -14.15 -11.88
CA VAL A 478 12.05 -14.28 -10.43
C VAL A 478 12.34 -15.70 -9.95
N PHE A 479 13.25 -15.84 -8.99
CA PHE A 479 13.46 -17.05 -8.20
C PHE A 479 12.66 -16.96 -6.90
N THR A 480 11.57 -17.70 -6.81
CA THR A 480 10.70 -17.73 -5.64
C THR A 480 11.09 -18.86 -4.68
N ILE A 481 11.21 -18.54 -3.39
CA ILE A 481 11.37 -19.49 -2.29
C ILE A 481 10.07 -19.49 -1.48
N ASN A 482 9.50 -20.68 -1.26
CA ASN A 482 8.32 -20.92 -0.42
C ASN A 482 7.07 -20.09 -0.77
N GLY A 483 7.01 -19.53 -1.98
CA GLY A 483 5.92 -18.67 -2.43
C GLY A 483 5.93 -17.26 -1.81
N THR A 484 6.95 -16.90 -1.02
CA THR A 484 6.97 -15.67 -0.20
C THR A 484 8.13 -14.74 -0.49
N ILE A 485 9.28 -15.31 -0.85
CA ILE A 485 10.49 -14.56 -1.14
C ILE A 485 10.72 -14.66 -2.62
N HIS A 486 10.55 -13.55 -3.34
CA HIS A 486 10.69 -13.52 -4.78
C HIS A 486 11.97 -12.78 -5.13
N LEU A 487 13.04 -13.53 -5.39
CA LEU A 487 14.29 -12.95 -5.81
C LEU A 487 14.27 -12.62 -7.30
N ARG A 488 14.94 -11.58 -7.73
CA ARG A 488 15.11 -11.23 -9.13
C ARG A 488 16.10 -12.19 -9.78
N LEU A 489 15.72 -12.85 -10.88
CA LEU A 489 16.65 -13.72 -11.61
C LEU A 489 17.77 -12.91 -12.26
N ASP A 490 17.45 -11.71 -12.73
CA ASP A 490 18.38 -10.78 -13.36
C ASP A 490 19.26 -10.03 -12.36
N ASN A 491 18.97 -10.16 -11.06
CA ASN A 491 19.75 -9.59 -9.97
C ASN A 491 19.72 -10.54 -8.78
N MET A 492 20.21 -11.77 -8.96
CA MET A 492 20.30 -12.75 -7.88
C MET A 492 21.39 -12.35 -6.87
N PRO A 493 21.17 -12.55 -5.56
CA PRO A 493 22.20 -12.30 -4.58
C PRO A 493 23.47 -13.15 -4.85
N PRO A 494 24.66 -12.64 -4.48
CA PRO A 494 25.93 -13.36 -4.67
C PRO A 494 25.94 -14.72 -3.97
N ASP A 495 25.55 -14.75 -2.69
CA ASP A 495 25.25 -15.97 -1.95
C ASP A 495 23.92 -15.79 -1.20
N LEU A 496 23.08 -16.82 -1.24
CA LEU A 496 21.83 -16.84 -0.49
C LEU A 496 22.07 -17.05 0.99
N GLU A 497 23.11 -17.78 1.38
CA GLU A 497 23.39 -18.13 2.77
C GLU A 497 23.57 -16.91 3.66
N ASP A 498 24.02 -15.79 3.08
CA ASP A 498 24.25 -14.52 3.77
C ASP A 498 22.96 -13.81 4.20
N TYR A 499 21.80 -14.27 3.72
CA TYR A 499 20.51 -13.62 3.95
C TYR A 499 19.49 -14.52 4.63
N SER A 500 18.62 -13.91 5.42
CA SER A 500 17.47 -14.54 6.04
C SER A 500 16.24 -14.37 5.13
N TYR A 501 15.79 -15.49 4.58
CA TYR A 501 14.58 -15.62 3.76
C TYR A 501 13.53 -16.54 4.43
N CYS A 502 13.71 -16.83 5.73
CA CYS A 502 12.75 -17.51 6.60
C CYS A 502 12.53 -16.70 7.87
N GLU A 503 11.32 -16.77 8.43
CA GLU A 503 11.01 -16.06 9.67
C GLU A 503 11.92 -16.54 10.82
N GLY A 504 12.69 -15.63 11.41
CA GLY A 504 13.49 -15.88 12.62
C GLY A 504 14.96 -16.25 12.42
N GLY A 505 15.50 -16.20 11.19
CA GLY A 505 16.94 -16.42 10.97
C GLY A 505 17.84 -15.29 11.53
N ASP A 506 19.06 -15.65 11.95
CA ASP A 506 20.05 -14.73 12.52
C ASP A 506 20.72 -13.80 11.48
N ASN A 507 20.59 -14.13 10.19
CA ASN A 507 21.14 -13.35 9.08
C ASN A 507 20.26 -12.14 8.73
N PRO A 508 20.83 -11.07 8.14
CA PRO A 508 20.05 -9.92 7.69
C PRO A 508 19.00 -10.33 6.64
N PRO A 509 17.82 -9.68 6.61
CA PRO A 509 16.82 -9.99 5.58
C PRO A 509 17.38 -9.72 4.18
N VAL A 510 16.88 -10.44 3.18
CA VAL A 510 17.29 -10.23 1.79
C VAL A 510 17.07 -8.74 1.40
N PRO A 511 18.11 -8.04 0.91
CA PRO A 511 18.00 -6.68 0.39
C PRO A 511 16.91 -6.53 -0.68
N GLN A 512 16.23 -5.38 -0.68
CA GLN A 512 15.10 -5.12 -1.58
C GLN A 512 15.50 -5.13 -3.06
N GLU A 513 16.76 -4.79 -3.37
CA GLU A 513 17.35 -4.83 -4.72
C GLU A 513 17.34 -6.23 -5.34
N TYR A 514 17.45 -7.27 -4.51
CA TYR A 514 17.37 -8.66 -4.94
C TYR A 514 15.92 -9.14 -4.97
N LEU A 515 14.96 -8.37 -4.45
CA LEU A 515 13.57 -8.78 -4.32
C LEU A 515 12.68 -8.16 -5.40
N CYS A 516 11.69 -8.92 -5.85
CA CYS A 516 10.62 -8.44 -6.71
C CYS A 516 9.36 -8.15 -5.88
N ALA A 517 8.94 -6.89 -5.84
CA ALA A 517 7.86 -6.41 -4.96
C ALA A 517 6.45 -6.80 -5.43
N LYS A 518 6.28 -7.16 -6.72
CA LYS A 518 5.02 -7.61 -7.30
C LYS A 518 5.30 -8.73 -8.28
N VAL A 519 4.93 -9.94 -7.88
CA VAL A 519 5.04 -11.12 -8.74
C VAL A 519 3.66 -11.69 -8.95
N ASN A 520 3.26 -11.83 -10.21
CA ASN A 520 2.05 -12.57 -10.53
C ASN A 520 2.42 -14.05 -10.70
N LEU A 521 2.43 -14.76 -9.58
CA LEU A 521 2.58 -16.23 -9.55
C LEU A 521 1.26 -16.95 -9.88
N TRP A 522 0.18 -16.21 -10.16
CA TRP A 522 -1.10 -16.85 -10.41
C TRP A 522 -1.08 -17.63 -11.73
N PRO A 523 -1.68 -18.83 -11.75
CA PRO A 523 -1.94 -19.52 -13.01
C PRO A 523 -2.88 -18.67 -13.88
N ALA A 524 -2.99 -19.00 -15.16
CA ALA A 524 -4.05 -18.43 -15.99
C ALA A 524 -5.44 -18.78 -15.39
N PRO A 525 -6.47 -17.94 -15.57
CA PRO A 525 -7.82 -18.29 -15.15
C PRO A 525 -8.21 -19.67 -15.69
N GLY A 526 -8.65 -20.56 -14.81
CA GLY A 526 -9.12 -21.90 -15.18
C GLY A 526 -10.53 -21.91 -15.80
N PHE A 527 -11.01 -20.75 -16.26
CA PHE A 527 -12.34 -20.53 -16.81
C PHE A 527 -12.29 -19.61 -18.03
N ASP A 528 -13.26 -19.74 -18.93
CA ASP A 528 -13.40 -18.88 -20.11
C ASP A 528 -13.82 -17.47 -19.68
N THR A 529 -12.93 -16.48 -19.89
CA THR A 529 -13.15 -15.11 -19.45
C THR A 529 -14.26 -14.41 -20.25
N GLY A 530 -14.42 -14.72 -21.54
CA GLY A 530 -15.48 -14.16 -22.37
C GLY A 530 -16.86 -14.65 -21.93
N GLU A 531 -16.98 -15.95 -21.69
CA GLU A 531 -18.22 -16.56 -21.18
C GLU A 531 -18.60 -16.00 -19.80
N ARG A 532 -17.63 -15.86 -18.89
CA ARG A 532 -17.88 -15.33 -17.54
C ARG A 532 -18.34 -13.88 -17.56
N GLN A 533 -17.71 -13.04 -18.39
CA GLN A 533 -18.12 -11.64 -18.54
C GLN A 533 -19.57 -11.54 -19.05
N GLN A 534 -19.93 -12.32 -20.07
CA GLN A 534 -21.30 -12.35 -20.60
C GLN A 534 -22.32 -12.80 -19.55
N LYS A 535 -22.00 -13.83 -18.76
CA LYS A 535 -22.89 -14.33 -17.69
C LYS A 535 -23.08 -13.30 -16.58
N TYR A 536 -22.03 -12.57 -16.21
CA TYR A 536 -22.11 -11.49 -15.25
C TYR A 536 -22.97 -10.32 -15.76
N GLU A 537 -22.77 -9.89 -17.01
CA GLU A 537 -23.57 -8.83 -17.63
C GLU A 537 -25.06 -9.21 -17.74
N ALA A 538 -25.36 -10.48 -17.99
CA ALA A 538 -26.72 -11.00 -18.02
C ALA A 538 -27.44 -10.92 -16.66
N LEU A 539 -26.71 -10.80 -15.54
CA LEU A 539 -27.30 -10.55 -14.22
C LEU A 539 -27.80 -9.10 -14.06
N GLN A 540 -27.34 -8.17 -14.91
CA GLN A 540 -27.58 -6.73 -14.79
C GLN A 540 -27.33 -6.20 -13.36
N PRO A 541 -26.14 -6.46 -12.77
CA PRO A 541 -25.89 -6.12 -11.39
C PRO A 541 -25.81 -4.60 -11.19
N ILE A 542 -26.39 -4.11 -10.10
CA ILE A 542 -26.29 -2.71 -9.69
C ILE A 542 -25.15 -2.59 -8.68
N ILE A 543 -24.16 -1.76 -8.98
CA ILE A 543 -23.07 -1.46 -8.05
C ILE A 543 -23.57 -0.40 -7.07
N ILE A 544 -23.62 -0.76 -5.79
CA ILE A 544 -24.14 0.10 -4.74
C ILE A 544 -22.98 0.68 -3.92
N PRO A 545 -22.83 2.01 -3.82
CA PRO A 545 -21.84 2.65 -2.95
C PRO A 545 -21.98 2.20 -1.50
N VAL A 546 -20.87 2.09 -0.78
CA VAL A 546 -20.85 1.54 0.59
C VAL A 546 -21.80 2.25 1.56
N ALA A 547 -21.98 3.58 1.43
CA ALA A 547 -22.89 4.38 2.26
C ALA A 547 -24.35 3.94 2.17
N GLU A 548 -24.76 3.34 1.04
CA GLU A 548 -26.13 2.89 0.82
C GLU A 548 -26.39 1.51 1.44
N TRP A 549 -25.36 0.74 1.81
CA TRP A 549 -25.51 -0.59 2.42
C TRP A 549 -26.06 -0.55 3.87
N GLY A 550 -26.20 0.64 4.45
CA GLY A 550 -26.77 0.83 5.79
C GLY A 550 -25.84 0.45 6.94
N ALA A 551 -24.56 0.21 6.66
CA ALA A 551 -23.56 0.02 7.71
C ALA A 551 -23.32 1.35 8.45
N PRO A 552 -23.31 1.36 9.79
CA PRO A 552 -23.08 2.59 10.55
C PRO A 552 -21.65 3.09 10.40
N THR A 553 -21.50 4.41 10.37
CA THR A 553 -20.22 5.08 10.47
C THR A 553 -19.62 4.89 11.87
N TRP A 554 -18.30 5.05 12.00
CA TRP A 554 -17.61 4.88 13.29
C TRP A 554 -18.20 5.75 14.44
N HIS A 555 -18.68 6.96 14.12
CA HIS A 555 -19.24 7.88 15.10
C HIS A 555 -20.62 7.44 15.60
N GLU A 556 -21.38 6.74 14.77
CA GLU A 556 -22.69 6.18 15.11
C GLU A 556 -22.56 4.91 15.97
N LEU A 557 -21.37 4.30 16.04
CA LEU A 557 -21.12 3.12 16.87
C LEU A 557 -21.14 3.43 18.37
N THR A 558 -21.85 2.59 19.12
CA THR A 558 -21.76 2.50 20.59
C THR A 558 -20.38 2.03 21.07
N ALA A 559 -20.07 2.20 22.36
CA ALA A 559 -18.81 1.74 22.95
C ALA A 559 -18.55 0.25 22.72
N SER A 560 -19.57 -0.61 22.84
CA SER A 560 -19.43 -2.04 22.56
C SER A 560 -19.21 -2.35 21.09
N GLN A 561 -19.86 -1.64 20.18
CA GLN A 561 -19.64 -1.88 18.75
C GLN A 561 -18.23 -1.45 18.34
N ARG A 562 -17.73 -0.34 18.87
CA ARG A 562 -16.33 0.07 18.70
C ARG A 562 -15.37 -0.97 19.27
N PHE A 563 -15.67 -1.51 20.45
CA PHE A 563 -14.86 -2.59 21.03
C PHE A 563 -14.80 -3.83 20.13
N SER A 564 -15.93 -4.28 19.59
CA SER A 564 -15.99 -5.39 18.63
C SER A 564 -15.15 -5.12 17.37
N VAL A 565 -15.27 -3.94 16.76
CA VAL A 565 -14.47 -3.57 15.57
C VAL A 565 -12.97 -3.49 15.89
N GLU A 566 -12.59 -3.15 17.12
CA GLU A 566 -11.18 -3.16 17.53
C GLU A 566 -10.64 -4.58 17.76
N ILE A 567 -11.48 -5.52 18.18
CA ILE A 567 -11.10 -6.94 18.26
C ILE A 567 -10.93 -7.53 16.87
N THR A 568 -11.84 -7.25 15.93
CA THR A 568 -11.74 -7.75 14.55
C THR A 568 -10.49 -7.24 13.84
N HIS A 569 -10.03 -6.03 14.17
CA HIS A 569 -8.75 -5.51 13.72
C HIS A 569 -7.56 -6.35 14.18
N TYR A 570 -7.51 -6.75 15.46
CA TYR A 570 -6.47 -7.65 15.95
C TYR A 570 -6.52 -9.01 15.25
N LEU A 571 -7.72 -9.56 15.04
CA LEU A 571 -7.92 -10.83 14.33
C LEU A 571 -7.37 -10.74 12.90
N LEU A 572 -7.74 -9.68 12.17
CA LEU A 572 -7.29 -9.45 10.81
C LEU A 572 -5.77 -9.40 10.74
N HIS A 573 -5.12 -8.57 11.57
CA HIS A 573 -3.66 -8.48 11.61
C HIS A 573 -2.99 -9.85 11.88
N ARG A 574 -3.60 -10.70 12.72
CA ARG A 574 -3.06 -12.02 13.03
C ARG A 574 -3.23 -13.01 11.88
N THR A 575 -4.32 -12.93 11.13
CA THR A 575 -4.61 -13.82 10.00
C THR A 575 -4.07 -13.29 8.66
N SER A 576 -3.69 -12.01 8.58
CA SER A 576 -3.16 -11.33 7.39
C SER A 576 -2.08 -12.13 6.65
N PRO A 577 -1.06 -12.72 7.31
CA PRO A 577 -0.03 -13.50 6.60
C PRO A 577 -0.60 -14.75 5.91
N ARG A 578 -1.68 -15.33 6.45
CA ARG A 578 -2.31 -16.52 5.87
C ARG A 578 -3.17 -16.19 4.65
N PHE A 579 -3.74 -14.99 4.59
CA PHE A 579 -4.51 -14.53 3.43
C PHE A 579 -3.69 -14.56 2.14
N THR A 580 -2.38 -14.31 2.20
CA THR A 580 -1.46 -14.37 1.05
C THR A 580 -1.45 -15.74 0.34
N TYR A 581 -1.74 -16.83 1.05
CA TYR A 581 -1.71 -18.20 0.51
C TYR A 581 -3.09 -18.75 0.15
N ALA A 582 -4.12 -17.92 0.13
CA ALA A 582 -5.49 -18.41 0.16
C ALA A 582 -6.02 -18.95 -1.18
N TYR A 583 -5.19 -18.92 -2.22
CA TYR A 583 -5.34 -19.72 -3.43
C TYR A 583 -5.11 -21.22 -3.19
N ALA A 584 -4.34 -21.57 -2.16
CA ALA A 584 -4.14 -22.95 -1.76
C ALA A 584 -5.45 -23.49 -1.15
N PRO A 585 -6.05 -24.55 -1.73
CA PRO A 585 -7.39 -24.99 -1.35
C PRO A 585 -7.55 -25.25 0.16
N PHE A 586 -6.53 -25.79 0.85
CA PHE A 586 -6.58 -26.08 2.28
C PHE A 586 -6.56 -24.83 3.19
N VAL A 587 -6.07 -23.67 2.72
CA VAL A 587 -6.08 -22.40 3.48
C VAL A 587 -7.49 -21.82 3.57
N ARG A 588 -8.42 -22.25 2.72
CA ARG A 588 -9.84 -21.84 2.77
C ARG A 588 -10.52 -22.16 4.10
N ARG A 589 -10.08 -23.21 4.83
CA ARG A 589 -10.56 -23.51 6.19
C ARG A 589 -10.28 -22.37 7.18
N ASP A 590 -9.14 -21.71 7.04
CA ASP A 590 -8.74 -20.62 7.93
C ASP A 590 -9.56 -19.35 7.70
N ILE A 591 -10.17 -19.18 6.52
CA ILE A 591 -11.06 -18.06 6.20
C ILE A 591 -12.42 -18.25 6.87
N GLY A 592 -12.99 -19.47 6.80
CA GLY A 592 -14.18 -19.82 7.58
C GLY A 592 -13.94 -19.59 9.07
N GLN A 593 -12.76 -19.97 9.58
CA GLN A 593 -12.35 -19.70 10.96
C GLN A 593 -12.19 -18.20 11.24
N PHE A 594 -11.62 -17.42 10.33
CA PHE A 594 -11.50 -15.96 10.46
C PHE A 594 -12.89 -15.31 10.56
N CYS A 595 -13.81 -15.64 9.66
CA CYS A 595 -15.16 -15.09 9.65
C CYS A 595 -15.96 -15.52 10.90
N TRP A 596 -15.78 -16.77 11.34
CA TRP A 596 -16.33 -17.24 12.62
C TRP A 596 -15.76 -16.45 13.81
N ASN A 597 -14.45 -16.20 13.84
CA ASN A 597 -13.82 -15.40 14.89
C ASN A 597 -14.30 -13.95 14.87
N VAL A 598 -14.49 -13.35 13.67
CA VAL A 598 -15.06 -12.02 13.50
C VAL A 598 -16.50 -11.98 14.03
N LEU A 599 -17.31 -12.98 13.71
CA LEU A 599 -18.65 -13.15 14.28
C LEU A 599 -18.58 -13.20 15.81
N CYS A 600 -17.73 -14.06 16.39
CA CYS A 600 -17.57 -14.19 17.83
C CYS A 600 -17.16 -12.86 18.48
N ALA A 601 -16.18 -12.16 17.90
CA ALA A 601 -15.73 -10.83 18.34
C ALA A 601 -16.82 -9.75 18.25
N SER A 602 -17.78 -9.94 17.35
CA SER A 602 -18.84 -8.99 17.06
C SER A 602 -20.12 -9.19 17.87
N VAL A 603 -20.14 -10.16 18.80
CA VAL A 603 -21.26 -10.40 19.72
C VAL A 603 -20.86 -9.96 21.14
N PRO A 604 -21.41 -8.86 21.68
CA PRO A 604 -21.12 -8.32 23.02
C PRO A 604 -21.44 -9.26 24.19
N ALA A 605 -22.15 -10.36 23.94
CA ALA A 605 -22.73 -11.26 24.94
C ALA A 605 -22.42 -12.76 24.69
N LEU A 606 -21.47 -13.11 23.83
CA LEU A 606 -20.95 -14.49 23.76
C LEU A 606 -19.68 -14.61 24.62
N PRO A 607 -19.35 -15.81 25.15
CA PRO A 607 -18.28 -16.00 26.13
C PRO A 607 -16.93 -15.94 25.41
N ILE A 608 -16.47 -14.72 25.14
CA ILE A 608 -15.13 -14.45 24.65
C ILE A 608 -14.12 -14.67 25.80
N PHE A 609 -14.54 -14.62 27.07
CA PHE A 609 -13.66 -14.53 28.24
C PHE A 609 -13.91 -15.61 29.32
N GLN A 610 -13.33 -16.81 29.10
CA GLN A 610 -12.84 -17.84 30.05
C GLN A 610 -13.79 -18.42 31.14
N GLU A 611 -13.59 -19.60 31.74
CA GLU A 611 -12.66 -20.76 31.73
C GLU A 611 -13.37 -21.83 32.61
N ASP A 612 -13.16 -23.12 32.42
CA ASP A 612 -13.32 -24.22 33.42
C ASP A 612 -14.67 -24.51 34.12
N ASN A 613 -15.59 -23.56 34.29
CA ASN A 613 -16.87 -23.72 34.99
C ASN A 613 -18.08 -23.95 34.06
N LEU A 614 -17.84 -24.12 32.76
CA LEU A 614 -18.87 -24.35 31.74
C LEU A 614 -19.07 -25.84 31.41
N LYS A 615 -18.56 -26.76 32.24
CA LYS A 615 -18.95 -28.17 32.18
C LYS A 615 -20.42 -28.29 32.60
N GLY A 616 -21.32 -28.32 31.62
CA GLY A 616 -22.68 -28.83 31.78
C GLY A 616 -23.84 -27.82 31.83
N THR A 617 -23.75 -26.63 31.22
CA THR A 617 -24.96 -25.78 31.05
C THR A 617 -25.28 -25.40 29.61
N ASP A 618 -26.57 -25.54 29.30
CA ASP A 618 -27.23 -25.61 27.98
C ASP A 618 -27.33 -24.25 27.24
N THR A 619 -26.45 -23.29 27.52
CA THR A 619 -26.32 -22.03 26.75
C THR A 619 -25.65 -22.24 25.38
N PHE A 620 -25.03 -23.41 25.17
CA PHE A 620 -24.39 -23.80 23.91
C PHE A 620 -25.39 -24.12 22.79
N ARG A 621 -26.65 -24.44 23.11
CA ARG A 621 -27.67 -24.89 22.13
C ARG A 621 -28.31 -23.80 21.28
N ALA A 622 -28.12 -22.51 21.61
CA ALA A 622 -28.77 -21.43 20.86
C ALA A 622 -27.88 -20.75 19.79
N LEU A 623 -26.56 -21.04 19.77
CA LEU A 623 -25.59 -20.23 18.99
C LEU A 623 -24.51 -21.07 18.28
N SER A 624 -24.67 -22.40 18.20
CA SER A 624 -23.69 -23.31 17.61
C SER A 624 -23.72 -23.32 16.07
N CYS A 625 -22.62 -22.93 15.43
CA CYS A 625 -22.20 -23.50 14.15
C CYS A 625 -20.95 -24.36 14.40
N GLY A 626 -21.12 -25.68 14.38
CA GLY A 626 -20.16 -26.64 13.82
C GLY A 626 -18.79 -26.83 14.47
N TRP A 627 -18.74 -27.42 15.68
CA TRP A 627 -17.93 -28.61 15.99
C TRP A 627 -18.12 -28.99 17.47
N THR A 628 -18.49 -30.24 17.76
CA THR A 628 -18.25 -30.84 19.08
C THR A 628 -17.66 -32.22 18.85
N ASN A 629 -16.40 -32.40 19.26
CA ASN A 629 -15.77 -33.72 19.32
C ASN A 629 -16.50 -34.58 20.35
N GLY A 630 -17.09 -35.67 19.91
CA GLY A 630 -17.64 -36.68 20.80
C GLY A 630 -18.69 -37.54 20.10
N LEU A 631 -18.38 -38.83 19.94
CA LEU A 631 -19.40 -39.86 19.80
C LEU A 631 -20.49 -39.67 20.89
N PHE A 632 -21.75 -39.96 20.56
CA PHE A 632 -22.98 -39.79 21.36
C PHE A 632 -23.80 -38.49 21.15
N SER A 633 -24.45 -38.45 19.99
CA SER A 633 -25.91 -38.32 19.79
C SER A 633 -26.74 -37.13 20.38
N VAL A 634 -27.44 -36.49 19.43
CA VAL A 634 -28.79 -35.87 19.42
C VAL A 634 -28.97 -34.40 19.88
N GLY A 635 -29.29 -33.52 18.92
CA GLY A 635 -29.99 -32.25 19.17
C GLY A 635 -29.92 -31.17 18.08
N ALA A 636 -30.84 -31.24 17.11
CA ALA A 636 -31.43 -30.14 16.31
C ALA A 636 -30.52 -29.09 15.62
N TYR A 637 -29.63 -29.51 14.70
CA TYR A 637 -29.37 -28.89 13.37
C TYR A 637 -28.29 -29.75 12.66
N ALA A 638 -28.49 -31.07 12.67
CA ALA A 638 -27.55 -32.09 12.20
C ALA A 638 -27.62 -32.31 10.68
N ARG A 639 -27.62 -31.25 9.86
CA ARG A 639 -27.61 -31.35 8.38
C ARG A 639 -26.64 -30.37 7.72
N MET A 640 -25.40 -30.32 8.19
CA MET A 640 -24.29 -29.72 7.42
C MET A 640 -23.10 -30.68 7.38
N PHE A 641 -23.32 -31.83 6.76
CA PHE A 641 -22.31 -32.59 6.04
C PHE A 641 -23.00 -33.25 4.83
N SER A 642 -22.38 -33.09 3.66
CA SER A 642 -22.51 -33.90 2.45
C SER A 642 -23.90 -34.45 2.12
N LEU A 643 -24.54 -33.87 1.09
CA LEU A 643 -25.33 -34.69 0.17
C LEU A 643 -24.36 -35.27 -0.88
N GLU A 644 -23.86 -36.48 -0.55
CA GLU A 644 -23.61 -37.64 -1.43
C GLU A 644 -22.58 -37.49 -2.58
N ASN A 645 -21.56 -38.33 -2.82
CA ASN A 645 -21.19 -39.68 -2.37
C ASN A 645 -19.69 -39.97 -2.68
N GLY A 646 -18.97 -40.60 -1.73
CA GLY A 646 -18.00 -41.68 -2.02
C GLY A 646 -16.58 -41.39 -2.53
N SER A 647 -15.67 -40.90 -1.68
CA SER A 647 -14.25 -41.32 -1.61
C SER A 647 -13.55 -40.65 -0.41
N PRO A 648 -12.73 -41.34 0.42
CA PRO A 648 -12.49 -40.91 1.80
C PRO A 648 -11.47 -39.78 2.00
N PHE A 649 -10.86 -39.20 0.96
CA PHE A 649 -9.85 -38.13 1.13
C PHE A 649 -9.77 -37.08 0.00
N LYS A 650 -10.90 -36.72 -0.65
CA LYS A 650 -10.89 -35.69 -1.74
C LYS A 650 -11.79 -34.46 -1.58
N SER A 651 -12.53 -34.24 -0.49
CA SER A 651 -13.39 -33.05 -0.39
C SER A 651 -13.58 -32.48 1.03
N LEU A 652 -12.53 -31.92 1.61
CA LEU A 652 -12.59 -31.23 2.91
C LEU A 652 -12.53 -29.70 2.81
N ILE A 653 -12.66 -29.15 1.61
CA ILE A 653 -12.60 -27.72 1.33
C ILE A 653 -13.97 -27.31 0.78
N ALA A 654 -14.84 -26.80 1.64
CA ALA A 654 -16.07 -26.19 1.17
C ALA A 654 -15.74 -24.79 0.65
N ASP A 655 -15.97 -24.53 -0.64
CA ASP A 655 -15.73 -23.23 -1.27
C ASP A 655 -16.61 -22.11 -0.69
N TYR A 656 -17.78 -22.49 -0.15
CA TYR A 656 -18.76 -21.57 0.40
C TYR A 656 -19.20 -22.04 1.80
N CYS A 657 -19.38 -21.11 2.73
CA CYS A 657 -19.88 -21.38 4.06
C CYS A 657 -20.94 -20.37 4.52
N TRP A 658 -22.01 -20.84 5.15
CA TRP A 658 -23.04 -19.97 5.70
C TRP A 658 -22.68 -19.52 7.11
N ILE A 659 -22.64 -18.21 7.33
CA ILE A 659 -22.35 -17.58 8.63
C ILE A 659 -23.43 -16.51 8.86
N ARG A 660 -24.28 -16.71 9.88
CA ARG A 660 -25.38 -15.78 10.23
C ARG A 660 -26.32 -15.39 9.07
N GLY A 661 -26.59 -16.32 8.15
CA GLY A 661 -27.44 -16.03 6.99
C GLY A 661 -26.76 -15.19 5.91
N CYS A 662 -25.43 -15.02 5.99
CA CYS A 662 -24.59 -14.58 4.89
C CYS A 662 -23.83 -15.78 4.31
N LEU A 663 -23.80 -15.90 2.98
CA LEU A 663 -23.01 -16.89 2.28
C LEU A 663 -21.61 -16.33 2.04
N VAL A 664 -20.60 -16.92 2.67
CA VAL A 664 -19.23 -16.43 2.59
C VAL A 664 -18.42 -17.33 1.68
N THR A 665 -17.68 -16.72 0.76
CA THR A 665 -16.69 -17.38 -0.09
C THR A 665 -15.39 -16.58 -0.07
N PHE A 666 -14.38 -17.16 -0.68
CA PHE A 666 -13.07 -16.56 -0.82
C PHE A 666 -12.58 -16.65 -2.25
N CYS A 667 -11.96 -15.57 -2.72
CA CYS A 667 -11.38 -15.48 -4.05
C CYS A 667 -9.90 -15.11 -4.00
N VAL A 668 -9.21 -15.35 -5.12
CA VAL A 668 -7.76 -15.16 -5.19
C VAL A 668 -7.40 -13.67 -5.15
N HIS A 669 -7.92 -12.83 -6.04
CA HIS A 669 -7.69 -11.38 -6.02
C HIS A 669 -8.80 -10.64 -6.77
N PHE A 670 -8.95 -9.34 -6.50
CA PHE A 670 -9.89 -8.49 -7.23
C PHE A 670 -9.22 -7.49 -8.20
N GLU A 671 -7.89 -7.54 -8.36
CA GLU A 671 -7.16 -6.61 -9.26
C GLU A 671 -7.67 -6.64 -10.72
N ASP A 672 -8.10 -7.80 -11.21
CA ASP A 672 -8.71 -7.92 -12.54
C ASP A 672 -10.24 -8.03 -12.38
N PRO A 673 -11.02 -7.09 -12.95
CA PRO A 673 -12.48 -7.08 -12.87
C PRO A 673 -13.13 -8.40 -13.27
N ILE A 674 -12.48 -9.22 -14.10
CA ILE A 674 -13.02 -10.51 -14.50
C ILE A 674 -13.21 -11.48 -13.32
N TYR A 675 -12.38 -11.39 -12.27
CA TYR A 675 -12.55 -12.19 -11.06
C TYR A 675 -13.71 -11.68 -10.21
N VAL A 676 -13.93 -10.36 -10.14
CA VAL A 676 -15.14 -9.81 -9.51
C VAL A 676 -16.37 -10.33 -10.25
N ALA A 677 -16.37 -10.26 -11.59
CA ALA A 677 -17.45 -10.77 -12.41
C ALA A 677 -17.71 -12.27 -12.20
N HIS A 678 -16.65 -13.09 -12.21
CA HIS A 678 -16.72 -14.52 -11.94
C HIS A 678 -17.30 -14.84 -10.55
N GLU A 679 -16.77 -14.21 -9.50
CA GLU A 679 -17.15 -14.51 -8.11
C GLU A 679 -18.56 -14.02 -7.77
N VAL A 680 -18.95 -12.84 -8.27
CA VAL A 680 -20.33 -12.35 -8.11
C VAL A 680 -21.30 -13.29 -8.83
N GLU A 681 -20.97 -13.74 -10.03
CA GLU A 681 -21.80 -14.66 -10.81
C GLU A 681 -21.95 -16.02 -10.12
N GLN A 682 -20.83 -16.60 -9.64
CA GLN A 682 -20.84 -17.85 -8.90
C GLN A 682 -21.59 -17.74 -7.57
N MET A 683 -21.42 -16.64 -6.83
CA MET A 683 -22.15 -16.37 -5.60
C MET A 683 -23.67 -16.33 -5.84
N VAL A 684 -24.12 -15.62 -6.88
CA VAL A 684 -25.55 -15.55 -7.24
C VAL A 684 -26.09 -16.91 -7.66
N GLN A 685 -25.36 -17.65 -8.49
CA GLN A 685 -25.77 -19.01 -8.87
C GLN A 685 -25.92 -19.91 -7.65
N ARG A 686 -25.00 -19.80 -6.69
CA ARG A 686 -25.03 -20.62 -5.47
C ARG A 686 -26.22 -20.26 -4.58
N MET A 687 -26.47 -18.97 -4.36
CA MET A 687 -27.62 -18.50 -3.59
C MET A 687 -28.96 -18.95 -4.19
N ARG A 688 -29.09 -18.88 -5.52
CA ARG A 688 -30.29 -19.37 -6.23
C ARG A 688 -30.48 -20.88 -6.05
N ARG A 689 -29.41 -21.66 -6.12
CA ARG A 689 -29.44 -23.11 -5.93
C ARG A 689 -29.85 -23.51 -4.51
N ASP A 690 -29.38 -22.76 -3.51
CA ASP A 690 -29.72 -22.98 -2.10
C ASP A 690 -31.18 -22.58 -1.78
N GLY A 691 -31.95 -22.03 -2.75
CA GLY A 691 -33.39 -21.80 -2.63
C GLY A 691 -33.77 -20.56 -1.82
N HIS A 692 -32.84 -19.63 -1.59
CA HIS A 692 -33.08 -18.39 -0.85
C HIS A 692 -33.36 -17.24 -1.83
N PRO A 693 -34.62 -16.79 -2.02
CA PRO A 693 -34.94 -15.70 -2.96
C PRO A 693 -34.35 -14.35 -2.53
N GLU A 694 -33.99 -14.22 -1.25
CA GLU A 694 -33.35 -13.04 -0.68
C GLU A 694 -32.17 -13.46 0.20
N SER A 695 -30.94 -13.13 -0.21
CA SER A 695 -29.72 -13.55 0.48
C SER A 695 -28.61 -12.51 0.36
N VAL A 696 -27.62 -12.58 1.26
CA VAL A 696 -26.43 -11.73 1.24
C VAL A 696 -25.20 -12.62 1.19
N GLY A 697 -24.21 -12.21 0.41
CA GLY A 697 -22.99 -12.94 0.15
C GLY A 697 -21.79 -12.04 0.42
N ILE A 698 -20.72 -12.64 0.92
CA ILE A 698 -19.49 -11.97 1.30
C ILE A 698 -18.37 -12.70 0.58
N ILE A 699 -17.64 -11.99 -0.29
CA ILE A 699 -16.50 -12.52 -1.03
C ILE A 699 -15.26 -11.80 -0.49
N LEU A 700 -14.36 -12.54 0.16
CA LEU A 700 -13.09 -12.00 0.67
C LEU A 700 -11.95 -12.35 -0.29
N SER A 701 -10.93 -11.49 -0.41
CA SER A 701 -9.74 -11.75 -1.24
C SER A 701 -8.45 -11.92 -0.45
N SER A 702 -7.42 -12.48 -1.10
CA SER A 702 -6.07 -12.63 -0.51
C SER A 702 -5.40 -11.30 -0.20
N GLN A 703 -5.87 -10.24 -0.86
CA GLN A 703 -5.36 -8.88 -0.71
C GLN A 703 -6.03 -8.12 0.44
N GLN A 704 -6.86 -8.80 1.23
CA GLN A 704 -7.64 -8.23 2.34
C GLN A 704 -8.64 -7.18 1.83
N GLU A 705 -9.37 -7.58 0.79
CA GLU A 705 -10.47 -6.82 0.23
C GLU A 705 -11.77 -7.63 0.34
N LEU A 706 -12.89 -6.95 0.12
CA LEU A 706 -14.24 -7.47 0.28
C LEU A 706 -15.12 -7.01 -0.89
N VAL A 707 -15.93 -7.92 -1.41
CA VAL A 707 -17.13 -7.61 -2.21
C VAL A 707 -18.34 -8.22 -1.51
N VAL A 708 -19.39 -7.43 -1.30
CA VAL A 708 -20.66 -7.91 -0.75
C VAL A 708 -21.67 -8.00 -1.88
N VAL A 709 -22.39 -9.12 -1.99
CA VAL A 709 -23.43 -9.37 -2.98
C VAL A 709 -24.78 -9.48 -2.27
N ALA A 710 -25.82 -8.83 -2.75
CA ALA A 710 -27.18 -8.96 -2.25
C ALA A 710 -28.10 -9.41 -3.39
N MET A 711 -28.85 -10.47 -3.12
CA MET A 711 -29.97 -10.90 -3.95
C MET A 711 -31.27 -10.50 -3.26
N ASP A 712 -32.16 -9.90 -4.04
CA ASP A 712 -33.46 -9.37 -3.63
C ASP A 712 -34.47 -9.71 -4.74
N GLY A 713 -34.95 -10.94 -4.72
CA GLY A 713 -35.69 -11.54 -5.83
C GLY A 713 -34.83 -11.57 -7.11
N PRO A 714 -35.28 -10.95 -8.22
CA PRO A 714 -34.51 -10.92 -9.47
C PRO A 714 -33.36 -9.90 -9.45
N VAL A 715 -33.39 -8.93 -8.53
CA VAL A 715 -32.43 -7.82 -8.54
C VAL A 715 -31.14 -8.23 -7.84
N ILE A 716 -30.02 -8.11 -8.56
CA ILE A 716 -28.68 -8.37 -8.04
C ILE A 716 -27.98 -7.04 -7.76
N ARG A 717 -27.43 -6.91 -6.57
CA ARG A 717 -26.65 -5.74 -6.15
C ARG A 717 -25.31 -6.20 -5.60
N HIS A 718 -24.23 -5.45 -5.81
CA HIS A 718 -23.00 -5.70 -5.08
C HIS A 718 -22.24 -4.40 -4.78
N SER A 719 -21.37 -4.46 -3.77
CA SER A 719 -20.49 -3.33 -3.44
C SER A 719 -19.37 -3.18 -4.47
N PRO A 720 -18.72 -2.01 -4.57
CA PRO A 720 -17.37 -1.97 -5.15
C PRO A 720 -16.41 -2.87 -4.34
N VAL A 721 -15.18 -3.02 -4.83
CA VAL A 721 -14.12 -3.68 -4.06
C VAL A 721 -13.75 -2.79 -2.88
N LEU A 722 -13.90 -3.31 -1.66
CA LEU A 722 -13.71 -2.57 -0.42
C LEU A 722 -12.51 -3.09 0.35
N ASP A 723 -11.63 -2.19 0.77
CA ASP A 723 -10.51 -2.53 1.64
C ASP A 723 -11.00 -2.90 3.06
N ILE A 724 -10.52 -4.01 3.64
CA ILE A 724 -10.79 -4.38 5.05
C ILE A 724 -9.58 -4.17 5.98
N ARG A 725 -8.44 -3.71 5.43
CA ARG A 725 -7.16 -3.47 6.14
C ARG A 725 -7.27 -2.32 7.15
N THR A 726 -6.14 -2.04 7.79
CA THR A 726 -6.01 -1.03 8.83
C THR A 726 -5.70 0.32 8.20
N ALA A 727 -6.43 1.38 8.58
CA ALA A 727 -6.07 2.74 8.21
C ALA A 727 -4.63 3.08 8.69
N PRO A 728 -3.80 3.78 7.90
CA PRO A 728 -2.45 4.19 8.27
C PRO A 728 -2.41 4.97 9.60
N ARG A 729 -1.26 4.96 10.29
CA ARG A 729 -1.10 5.68 11.57
C ARG A 729 -1.19 7.20 11.34
N GLY A 730 -2.33 7.80 11.68
CA GLY A 730 -2.46 9.27 11.66
C GLY A 730 -3.90 9.80 11.65
N GLU A 731 -4.87 8.96 11.28
CA GLU A 731 -6.28 9.38 11.26
C GLU A 731 -6.88 9.49 12.69
N ARG A 732 -7.61 10.59 12.91
CA ARG A 732 -8.41 10.91 14.10
C ARG A 732 -9.59 9.90 14.24
N PRO A 733 -10.28 9.82 15.40
CA PRO A 733 -10.96 8.59 15.83
C PRO A 733 -12.13 8.16 14.91
N GLY A 734 -11.87 7.15 14.06
CA GLY A 734 -12.72 6.73 12.93
C GLY A 734 -12.33 5.36 12.35
N ARG A 735 -11.52 4.59 13.09
CA ARG A 735 -10.35 3.80 12.62
C ARG A 735 -10.58 2.50 11.82
N ALA A 736 -11.77 2.25 11.30
CA ALA A 736 -12.08 1.08 10.47
C ALA A 736 -12.43 1.50 9.05
N THR A 737 -11.87 0.83 8.05
CA THR A 737 -12.28 1.03 6.66
C THR A 737 -13.77 0.70 6.50
N ASP A 738 -14.41 1.29 5.50
CA ASP A 738 -15.82 1.04 5.22
C ASP A 738 -16.10 -0.45 4.95
N GLY A 739 -15.16 -1.14 4.29
CA GLY A 739 -15.23 -2.60 4.12
C GLY A 739 -15.21 -3.35 5.46
N ARG A 740 -14.38 -2.93 6.42
CA ARG A 740 -14.32 -3.58 7.74
C ARG A 740 -15.54 -3.29 8.59
N LEU A 741 -16.08 -2.07 8.50
CA LEU A 741 -17.35 -1.71 9.13
C LEU A 741 -18.50 -2.54 8.55
N LEU A 742 -18.57 -2.66 7.23
CA LEU A 742 -19.59 -3.46 6.53
C LEU A 742 -19.47 -4.96 6.86
N LEU A 743 -18.27 -5.53 6.85
CA LEU A 743 -18.04 -6.93 7.25
C LEU A 743 -18.50 -7.19 8.69
N THR A 744 -18.10 -6.31 9.62
CA THR A 744 -18.50 -6.43 11.02
C THR A 744 -20.01 -6.26 11.16
N TYR A 745 -20.62 -5.29 10.47
CA TYR A 745 -22.07 -5.06 10.44
C TYR A 745 -22.82 -6.33 10.01
N LEU A 746 -22.49 -6.90 8.85
CA LEU A 746 -23.17 -8.07 8.30
C LEU A 746 -23.03 -9.32 9.18
N LEU A 747 -21.90 -9.48 9.86
CA LEU A 747 -21.64 -10.62 10.74
C LEU A 747 -22.03 -10.38 12.21
N SER A 748 -22.55 -9.21 12.60
CA SER A 748 -22.81 -8.85 13.99
C SER A 748 -24.30 -8.75 14.34
N PRO A 749 -24.83 -9.50 15.33
CA PRO A 749 -26.24 -9.46 15.74
C PRO A 749 -26.75 -8.13 16.35
N PRO A 750 -25.96 -7.37 17.15
CA PRO A 750 -26.38 -6.05 17.63
C PRO A 750 -26.35 -4.95 16.56
N LEU A 751 -25.58 -5.14 15.48
CA LEU A 751 -25.52 -4.21 14.36
C LEU A 751 -26.59 -4.54 13.31
N THR A 752 -26.99 -5.81 13.18
CA THR A 752 -28.07 -6.25 12.28
C THR A 752 -29.43 -6.22 12.98
N VAL A 753 -29.99 -5.01 13.13
CA VAL A 753 -31.39 -4.83 13.59
C VAL A 753 -32.31 -4.46 12.43
N SER A 754 -31.77 -3.94 11.32
CA SER A 754 -32.53 -3.62 10.11
C SER A 754 -32.10 -4.53 8.95
N PRO A 755 -33.02 -5.05 8.12
CA PRO A 755 -32.64 -5.57 6.82
C PRO A 755 -31.97 -4.43 5.99
N LEU A 756 -31.16 -4.81 4.99
CA LEU A 756 -30.49 -3.86 4.07
C LEU A 756 -31.47 -2.74 3.66
N PRO A 757 -31.04 -1.48 3.51
CA PRO A 757 -31.96 -0.32 3.42
C PRO A 757 -33.02 -0.42 2.31
N TRP A 758 -32.72 -1.14 1.23
CA TRP A 758 -33.63 -1.38 0.10
C TRP A 758 -34.55 -2.60 0.26
N ARG A 759 -34.38 -3.43 1.30
CA ARG A 759 -35.31 -4.52 1.61
C ARG A 759 -36.49 -3.97 2.38
N GLN A 760 -37.70 -4.34 1.98
CA GLN A 760 -38.92 -3.94 2.68
C GLN A 760 -38.90 -4.49 4.12
N SER A 761 -39.08 -3.58 5.09
CA SER A 761 -39.13 -3.96 6.51
C SER A 761 -40.44 -4.68 6.81
N LEU A 762 -40.37 -5.93 7.29
CA LEU A 762 -41.47 -6.50 8.07
C LEU A 762 -41.60 -5.64 9.33
N THR A 763 -42.74 -4.95 9.45
CA THR A 763 -43.02 -3.96 10.49
C THR A 763 -42.94 -4.62 11.87
N VAL A 764 -41.80 -4.48 12.56
CA VAL A 764 -41.72 -4.79 13.98
C VAL A 764 -41.86 -3.46 14.74
N SER A 765 -43.02 -3.29 15.37
CA SER A 765 -43.32 -2.19 16.28
C SER A 765 -42.21 -2.02 17.32
N ALA A 766 -41.44 -0.94 17.22
CA ALA A 766 -40.50 -0.52 18.24
C ALA A 766 -41.27 0.23 19.34
N LYS A 767 -41.77 -0.50 20.35
CA LYS A 767 -42.13 0.12 21.63
C LYS A 767 -40.85 0.61 22.30
N SER A 768 -40.80 1.89 22.69
CA SER A 768 -39.68 2.47 23.41
C SER A 768 -39.44 1.71 24.72
N ALA A 769 -38.17 1.36 24.94
CA ALA A 769 -37.79 0.32 25.87
C ALA A 769 -36.94 0.88 27.02
N THR A 770 -37.51 1.76 27.84
CA THR A 770 -36.91 2.13 29.13
C THR A 770 -37.96 2.05 30.23
N GLY A 771 -38.23 0.83 30.71
CA GLY A 771 -39.17 0.56 31.82
C GLY A 771 -38.49 0.11 33.11
N LEU A 772 -37.15 0.11 33.19
CA LEU A 772 -36.41 -0.31 34.39
C LEU A 772 -35.92 0.91 35.18
N PRO A 773 -36.09 0.93 36.52
CA PRO A 773 -35.51 1.95 37.38
C PRO A 773 -33.98 2.02 37.24
N LEU A 774 -33.41 3.23 37.33
CA LEU A 774 -31.97 3.48 37.18
C LEU A 774 -31.12 2.63 38.14
N GLU A 775 -31.62 2.40 39.34
CA GLU A 775 -30.97 1.58 40.38
C GLU A 775 -30.78 0.12 39.94
N VAL A 776 -31.78 -0.45 39.26
CA VAL A 776 -31.72 -1.83 38.73
C VAL A 776 -30.73 -1.91 37.58
N LEU A 777 -30.66 -0.88 36.73
CA LEU A 777 -29.69 -0.81 35.64
C LEU A 777 -28.26 -0.74 36.17
N GLN A 778 -28.04 0.04 37.23
CA GLN A 778 -26.73 0.18 37.86
C GLN A 778 -26.30 -1.15 38.51
N ILE A 779 -27.21 -1.86 39.18
CA ILE A 779 -26.94 -3.19 39.74
C ILE A 779 -26.56 -4.19 38.64
N ILE A 780 -27.26 -4.16 37.50
CA ILE A 780 -26.95 -5.02 36.33
C ILE A 780 -25.53 -4.76 35.81
N ILE A 781 -25.12 -3.49 35.76
CA ILE A 781 -23.79 -3.10 35.25
C ILE A 781 -22.69 -3.46 36.26
N ASP A 782 -22.89 -3.17 37.55
CA ASP A 782 -21.84 -3.22 38.55
C ASP A 782 -21.66 -4.62 39.17
N HIS A 783 -22.74 -5.35 39.38
CA HIS A 783 -22.73 -6.52 40.28
C HIS A 783 -22.95 -7.87 39.61
N LEU A 784 -23.30 -7.91 38.32
CA LEU A 784 -23.47 -9.19 37.63
C LEU A 784 -22.13 -9.77 37.20
N ASP A 785 -21.89 -11.03 37.54
CA ASP A 785 -20.84 -11.80 36.90
C ASP A 785 -21.16 -12.01 35.40
N ILE A 786 -20.14 -12.31 34.60
CA ILE A 786 -20.29 -12.41 33.13
C ILE A 786 -21.32 -13.48 32.72
N ARG A 787 -21.49 -14.56 33.48
CA ARG A 787 -22.46 -15.62 33.17
C ARG A 787 -23.88 -15.13 33.38
N THR A 788 -24.13 -14.42 34.48
CA THR A 788 -25.43 -13.80 34.77
C THR A 788 -25.72 -12.67 33.79
N TYR A 789 -24.72 -11.85 33.47
CA TYR A 789 -24.79 -10.78 32.48
C TYR A 789 -25.22 -11.28 31.09
N ILE A 790 -24.60 -12.36 30.61
CA ILE A 790 -24.96 -13.03 29.35
C ILE A 790 -26.38 -13.60 29.41
N SER A 791 -26.72 -14.28 30.50
CA SER A 791 -28.04 -14.88 30.67
C SER A 791 -29.14 -13.82 30.67
N MET A 792 -28.89 -12.66 31.28
CA MET A 792 -29.84 -11.54 31.35
C MET A 792 -30.04 -10.81 30.01
N CYS A 793 -29.04 -10.82 29.13
CA CYS A 793 -29.20 -10.32 27.75
C CYS A 793 -30.28 -11.08 26.95
N CYS A 794 -30.60 -12.31 27.35
CA CYS A 794 -31.63 -13.14 26.73
C CYS A 794 -33.03 -12.93 27.33
N VAL A 795 -33.14 -12.22 28.46
CA VAL A 795 -34.39 -12.07 29.24
C VAL A 795 -35.24 -10.90 28.73
N SER A 796 -34.64 -9.79 28.30
CA SER A 796 -35.37 -8.61 27.83
C SER A 796 -34.54 -7.76 26.85
N ARG A 797 -35.21 -7.14 25.87
CA ARG A 797 -34.60 -6.18 24.94
C ARG A 797 -33.99 -4.98 25.67
N SER A 798 -34.63 -4.46 26.72
CA SER A 798 -34.11 -3.34 27.52
C SER A 798 -32.82 -3.70 28.25
N ILE A 799 -32.78 -4.89 28.87
CA ILE A 799 -31.59 -5.37 29.58
C ILE A 799 -30.46 -5.61 28.59
N ARG A 800 -30.76 -6.18 27.42
CA ARG A 800 -29.79 -6.35 26.34
C ARG A 800 -29.20 -5.01 25.87
N SER A 801 -30.02 -3.98 25.71
CA SER A 801 -29.53 -2.63 25.33
C SER A 801 -28.58 -2.05 26.37
N VAL A 802 -28.87 -2.23 27.66
CA VAL A 802 -27.99 -1.80 28.75
C VAL A 802 -26.69 -2.58 28.73
N CYS A 803 -26.76 -3.89 28.52
CA CYS A 803 -25.57 -4.73 28.45
C CYS A 803 -24.68 -4.43 27.22
N VAL A 804 -25.28 -4.00 26.11
CA VAL A 804 -24.55 -3.54 24.91
C VAL A 804 -23.93 -2.15 25.13
N ALA A 805 -24.50 -1.31 25.99
CA ALA A 805 -23.90 -0.01 26.29
C ALA A 805 -22.65 -0.12 27.18
N HIS A 806 -22.50 -1.21 27.96
CA HIS A 806 -21.45 -1.37 28.96
C HIS A 806 -20.70 -2.71 28.83
N PRO A 807 -19.97 -2.97 27.73
CA PRO A 807 -19.36 -4.27 27.46
C PRO A 807 -18.42 -4.72 28.58
N ARG A 808 -18.59 -5.97 29.06
CA ARG A 808 -17.79 -6.54 30.15
C ARG A 808 -16.79 -7.59 29.67
N VAL A 809 -15.65 -7.62 30.34
CA VAL A 809 -14.53 -8.54 30.13
C VAL A 809 -14.09 -9.05 31.50
N GLY A 810 -14.46 -10.28 31.86
CA GLY A 810 -14.29 -10.78 33.23
C GLY A 810 -14.97 -9.88 34.27
N ASN A 811 -14.21 -9.42 35.27
CA ASN A 811 -14.69 -8.51 36.32
C ASN A 811 -14.52 -7.02 35.98
N TYR A 812 -14.36 -6.67 34.69
CA TYR A 812 -14.15 -5.29 34.27
C TYR A 812 -15.15 -4.85 33.20
N THR A 813 -15.58 -3.60 33.28
CA THR A 813 -16.34 -2.90 32.24
C THR A 813 -15.36 -2.17 31.32
N VAL A 814 -15.44 -2.41 30.01
CA VAL A 814 -14.54 -1.79 29.03
C VAL A 814 -14.97 -0.37 28.73
N LEU A 815 -14.04 0.57 28.90
CA LEU A 815 -14.29 1.99 28.66
C LEU A 815 -13.86 2.37 27.23
N HIS A 816 -12.61 2.10 26.87
CA HIS A 816 -12.05 2.36 25.54
C HIS A 816 -10.72 1.63 25.31
N ARG A 817 -10.29 1.49 24.05
CA ARG A 817 -8.95 1.01 23.70
C ARG A 817 -7.89 2.06 24.03
N VAL A 818 -6.78 1.64 24.61
CA VAL A 818 -5.65 2.54 24.89
C VAL A 818 -4.96 2.94 23.58
N PRO A 819 -4.81 4.25 23.30
CA PRO A 819 -4.20 4.72 22.05
C PRO A 819 -2.81 4.15 21.78
N GLY A 820 -2.66 3.60 20.56
CA GLY A 820 -1.41 3.04 20.05
C GLY A 820 -1.05 1.66 20.59
N PHE A 821 -1.97 0.96 21.26
CA PHE A 821 -1.82 -0.46 21.59
C PHE A 821 -2.98 -1.24 20.97
N MET A 822 -2.68 -2.34 20.27
CA MET A 822 -3.70 -3.10 19.55
C MET A 822 -4.58 -3.96 20.46
N SER A 823 -4.09 -4.36 21.62
CA SER A 823 -4.82 -5.26 22.51
C SER A 823 -4.91 -4.79 23.97
N ILE A 824 -4.59 -3.53 24.26
CA ILE A 824 -4.69 -2.96 25.61
C ILE A 824 -5.89 -2.03 25.71
N PHE A 825 -6.71 -2.23 26.74
CA PHE A 825 -7.96 -1.50 26.98
C PHE A 825 -7.96 -0.88 28.37
N ALA A 826 -8.50 0.33 28.47
CA ALA A 826 -8.83 0.98 29.73
C ALA A 826 -10.18 0.43 30.20
N VAL A 827 -10.23 0.00 31.47
CA VAL A 827 -11.38 -0.68 32.04
C VAL A 827 -11.66 -0.20 33.46
N GLN A 828 -12.89 -0.41 33.92
CA GLN A 828 -13.29 -0.15 35.31
C GLN A 828 -13.60 -1.47 35.99
N SER A 829 -13.05 -1.72 37.17
CA SER A 829 -13.37 -2.92 37.97
C SER A 829 -14.75 -2.81 38.62
N VAL A 830 -15.28 -3.94 39.10
CA VAL A 830 -16.51 -3.99 39.93
C VAL A 830 -16.44 -3.13 41.20
N ASN A 831 -15.24 -2.78 41.68
CA ASN A 831 -15.02 -1.87 42.81
C ASN A 831 -14.80 -0.41 42.36
N HIS A 832 -15.14 -0.09 41.11
CA HIS A 832 -14.97 1.21 40.47
C HIS A 832 -13.52 1.71 40.29
N GLU A 833 -12.53 0.82 40.41
CA GLU A 833 -11.12 1.18 40.16
C GLU A 833 -10.80 1.22 38.66
N LEU A 834 -10.08 2.25 38.22
CA LEU A 834 -9.61 2.34 36.83
C LEU A 834 -8.34 1.51 36.64
N LYS A 835 -8.41 0.53 35.74
CA LYS A 835 -7.31 -0.39 35.42
C LYS A 835 -7.05 -0.46 33.91
N LYS A 836 -5.95 -1.13 33.54
CA LYS A 836 -5.66 -1.50 32.15
C LYS A 836 -5.55 -3.01 32.05
N ILE A 837 -6.20 -3.58 31.04
CA ILE A 837 -6.07 -5.00 30.73
C ILE A 837 -5.52 -5.18 29.32
N LYS A 838 -4.73 -6.22 29.13
CA LYS A 838 -4.26 -6.70 27.84
C LYS A 838 -5.07 -7.95 27.48
N LEU A 839 -5.69 -7.90 26.31
CA LEU A 839 -6.31 -9.06 25.68
C LEU A 839 -5.26 -9.83 24.88
N GLN A 840 -5.26 -11.14 25.03
CA GLN A 840 -4.40 -12.04 24.28
C GLN A 840 -5.22 -13.20 23.76
N TRP A 841 -4.93 -13.63 22.54
CA TRP A 841 -5.60 -14.76 21.92
C TRP A 841 -4.69 -15.99 22.03
N ARG A 842 -5.14 -17.02 22.75
CA ARG A 842 -4.32 -18.18 23.07
C ARG A 842 -4.73 -19.38 22.22
N SER A 843 -3.78 -19.93 21.47
CA SER A 843 -3.94 -21.21 20.76
C SER A 843 -3.46 -22.32 21.68
N GLU A 844 -4.32 -23.31 21.97
CA GLU A 844 -3.93 -24.51 22.72
C GLU A 844 -3.98 -25.72 21.78
N ASN A 845 -2.82 -26.38 21.60
CA ASN A 845 -2.65 -27.71 21.01
C ASN A 845 -3.56 -28.05 19.81
N GLY A 846 -3.66 -27.14 18.84
CA GLY A 846 -4.40 -27.39 17.58
C GLY A 846 -5.93 -27.45 17.71
N GLY A 847 -6.52 -27.04 18.84
CA GLY A 847 -7.96 -27.01 19.10
C GLY A 847 -8.51 -25.61 19.46
N TRP A 848 -9.81 -25.57 19.80
CA TRP A 848 -10.61 -24.35 20.00
C TRP A 848 -9.93 -23.24 20.81
N VAL A 849 -10.15 -22.01 20.36
CA VAL A 849 -9.33 -20.85 20.67
C VAL A 849 -10.11 -19.85 21.53
N HIS A 850 -9.47 -19.28 22.56
CA HIS A 850 -10.14 -18.38 23.51
C HIS A 850 -9.31 -17.11 23.79
N TRP A 851 -9.98 -16.05 24.22
CA TRP A 851 -9.31 -14.84 24.68
C TRP A 851 -8.99 -14.94 26.16
N LYS A 852 -7.79 -14.50 26.53
CA LYS A 852 -7.34 -14.35 27.90
C LYS A 852 -7.11 -12.88 28.22
N THR A 853 -7.45 -12.50 29.44
CA THR A 853 -7.26 -11.16 29.97
C THR A 853 -6.13 -11.16 30.98
N GLN A 854 -5.24 -10.18 30.88
CA GLN A 854 -4.17 -9.97 31.85
C GLN A 854 -4.21 -8.52 32.31
N GLU A 855 -4.29 -8.28 33.63
CA GLU A 855 -4.09 -6.92 34.16
C GLU A 855 -2.67 -6.45 33.83
N VAL A 856 -2.54 -5.21 33.36
CA VAL A 856 -1.24 -4.59 33.03
C VAL A 856 -0.90 -3.63 34.16
N SER A 857 0.16 -3.93 34.91
CA SER A 857 0.63 -3.04 35.98
C SER A 857 1.11 -1.69 35.40
N PRO A 858 1.14 -0.60 36.19
CA PRO A 858 1.68 0.68 35.73
C PRO A 858 3.13 0.57 35.24
N GLU A 859 3.95 -0.26 35.90
CA GLU A 859 5.35 -0.51 35.52
C GLU A 859 5.44 -1.24 34.18
N GLU A 860 4.66 -2.32 34.00
CA GLU A 860 4.60 -3.07 32.75
C GLU A 860 4.06 -2.20 31.61
N PHE A 861 3.04 -1.39 31.86
CA PHE A 861 2.51 -0.45 30.87
C PHE A 861 3.55 0.61 30.48
N ASN A 862 4.29 1.15 31.44
CA ASN A 862 5.37 2.10 31.17
C ASN A 862 6.53 1.44 30.41
N LYS A 863 6.85 0.18 30.72
CA LYS A 863 7.82 -0.63 29.98
C LYS A 863 7.35 -0.83 28.53
N LEU A 864 6.12 -1.28 28.31
CA LEU A 864 5.53 -1.45 26.99
C LEU A 864 5.46 -0.13 26.22
N LYS A 865 5.18 0.99 26.88
CA LYS A 865 5.20 2.33 26.28
C LYS A 865 6.62 2.77 25.90
N ARG A 866 7.62 2.48 26.74
CA ARG A 866 9.04 2.73 26.42
C ARG A 866 9.51 1.85 25.28
N GLU A 867 9.18 0.56 25.30
CA GLU A 867 9.50 -0.39 24.23
C GLU A 867 8.85 0.04 22.92
N ARG A 868 7.57 0.44 22.93
CA ARG A 868 6.85 0.98 21.76
C ARG A 868 7.33 2.37 21.32
N ASN A 869 8.13 3.07 22.14
CA ASN A 869 8.75 4.34 21.76
C ASN A 869 10.22 4.14 21.32
N LYS A 870 10.83 2.98 21.65
CA LYS A 870 12.14 2.52 21.18
C LYS A 870 12.03 1.78 19.86
N LYS A 871 10.92 1.08 19.70
CA LYS A 871 10.36 0.56 18.47
C LYS A 871 9.78 1.73 17.71
#